data_AF-A0A2V5Z882-F1
#
_entry.id   AF-A0A2V5Z882-F1
#
_cell.length_a   1.000
_cell.length_b   1.000
_cell.length_c   1.000
_cell.angle_alpha   90.00
_cell.angle_beta   90.00
_cell.angle_gamma   90.00
#
_symmetry.space_group_name_H-M   'P 1'
#
loop_
_entity.id
_entity.type
_entity.pdbx_description
1 polymer ?
#
loop_
_entity_poly.entity_id
_entity_poly.type
_entity_poly.pdbx_seq_one_letter_code
_entity_poly.pdbx_strand_id
1 'polypeptide(L)'
;MQHVTAFSRPQTVPAVPAARSRPNLWILNSWRDLILYVGTPLLILPVFALAQSRWSPQDIYLFVAAFGAMGHHLPGMIRAYGDRALFERFRWRFIFAPLFLLVTCVAFYWWALKGIILVVFFWGVWHGMMQTYGFCRIYDAKTGSFASLNRRLDFWLCAIWFAAAVVLSPMRMTDTLDVFYSSGGPFIQPWILQAVQRGFVFLALAVSILFVANFVLMSTRAKRPNPVKLVLLITSISFWWYCNNLVSNLLVGIALFEVFHDVQYLSLVWIYNRNRVEKDQNIGGFMRFIFRRSGSLVGLYLGLIFAYGSLAYFNSQLQIETIKRVLTGVVSASTLLHFYYDGFIWKVRESSTRQALGLSGGTAEVSPQGIFHGWVLHGAKWVAAFVVPLGALWIWQVHSSVPALRRTAWIVQDLPVGARQHYEYAKSLYQDGQLDAAARELDATLKFDPKHAGAHYALAMLRQDQSKFDAAAMQYEAALPLDPKNADLRYDYSYTLERLGRGEEAGKQIAAALEINPNLPRALYRHSFHLQAQGKLDDAISDLRRAVEQQPTLTEAHYALAKALLARGDLDAARSEFETVIKQAPGRVDAVNGLGLTFLRQGLTSQAIVQFDHALELKPDFAEAAENLRSARASESRFQSRLKP
;
A
#
# COMPACT_ATOMS: atom_id res chain seq x y z
N MET A 1 34.25 -31.90 76.65
CA MET A 1 33.26 -31.97 77.73
C MET A 1 33.28 -30.65 78.47
N GLN A 2 32.16 -29.91 78.50
CA GLN A 2 31.63 -29.22 79.69
C GLN A 2 30.35 -28.42 79.33
N HIS A 3 29.26 -28.87 79.93
CA HIS A 3 27.96 -28.23 80.24
C HIS A 3 28.16 -26.87 80.98
N VAL A 4 27.26 -25.87 81.13
CA VAL A 4 25.81 -25.63 80.92
C VAL A 4 25.56 -24.12 81.19
N THR A 5 24.46 -23.52 80.68
CA THR A 5 23.49 -22.61 81.38
C THR A 5 22.42 -22.18 80.35
N ALA A 6 21.13 -22.53 80.48
CA ALA A 6 20.08 -22.10 81.41
C ALA A 6 19.48 -20.69 81.12
N PHE A 7 18.24 -20.70 80.58
CA PHE A 7 17.18 -19.68 80.56
C PHE A 7 17.32 -18.35 79.77
N SER A 8 16.50 -18.21 78.72
CA SER A 8 15.61 -17.04 78.52
C SER A 8 14.48 -17.37 77.54
N ARG A 9 13.26 -16.91 77.89
CA ARG A 9 11.98 -17.17 77.19
C ARG A 9 11.97 -16.56 75.78
N PRO A 10 11.21 -17.12 74.81
CA PRO A 10 10.95 -16.44 73.55
C PRO A 10 10.02 -15.24 73.82
N GLN A 11 10.54 -14.02 73.69
CA GLN A 11 9.70 -12.85 73.49
C GLN A 11 8.99 -13.02 72.15
N THR A 12 7.70 -13.37 72.21
CA THR A 12 6.78 -13.29 71.09
C THR A 12 6.56 -11.83 70.74
N VAL A 13 7.43 -11.28 69.88
CA VAL A 13 7.07 -10.10 69.09
C VAL A 13 5.89 -10.54 68.22
N PRO A 14 4.71 -9.91 68.29
CA PRO A 14 3.65 -10.18 67.34
C PRO A 14 4.21 -9.92 65.95
N ALA A 15 4.06 -10.87 65.03
CA ALA A 15 4.40 -10.65 63.64
C ALA A 15 3.66 -9.38 63.19
N VAL A 16 4.41 -8.31 62.91
CA VAL A 16 3.87 -7.14 62.21
C VAL A 16 3.18 -7.71 60.97
N PRO A 17 1.87 -7.50 60.76
CA PRO A 17 1.22 -7.99 59.57
C PRO A 17 1.98 -7.37 58.40
N ALA A 18 2.62 -8.23 57.59
CA ALA A 18 3.30 -7.79 56.39
C ALA A 18 2.29 -6.93 55.62
N ALA A 19 2.53 -5.62 55.58
CA ALA A 19 1.64 -4.67 54.94
C ALA A 19 1.38 -5.22 53.54
N ARG A 20 0.13 -5.59 53.23
CA ARG A 20 -0.27 -6.05 51.89
C ARG A 20 0.25 -5.01 50.92
N SER A 21 1.30 -5.35 50.16
CA SER A 21 1.83 -4.44 49.16
C SER A 21 0.67 -4.08 48.22
N ARG A 22 0.49 -2.79 47.96
CA ARG A 22 -0.56 -2.35 47.05
C ARG A 22 -0.39 -3.10 45.72
N PRO A 23 -1.46 -3.69 45.15
CA PRO A 23 -1.34 -4.42 43.90
C PRO A 23 -0.77 -3.49 42.83
N ASN A 24 0.36 -3.88 42.23
CA ASN A 24 0.96 -3.13 41.14
C ASN A 24 0.04 -3.22 39.93
N LEU A 25 -0.58 -2.12 39.53
CA LEU A 25 -1.54 -2.08 38.43
C LEU A 25 -0.87 -2.07 37.04
N TRP A 26 0.43 -1.84 36.98
CA TRP A 26 1.14 -1.47 35.76
C TRP A 26 2.01 -2.63 35.24
N ILE A 27 2.09 -2.77 33.92
CA ILE A 27 3.04 -3.64 33.24
C ILE A 27 4.45 -3.16 33.56
N LEU A 28 4.71 -1.87 33.33
CA LEU A 28 5.97 -1.20 33.63
C LEU A 28 5.81 -0.32 34.87
N ASN A 29 5.30 0.89 34.66
CA ASN A 29 4.98 1.89 35.67
C ASN A 29 3.93 2.83 35.08
N SER A 30 3.32 3.67 35.92
CA SER A 30 2.21 4.54 35.52
C SER A 30 2.50 5.36 34.28
N TRP A 31 3.62 6.09 34.25
CA TRP A 31 3.92 7.01 33.16
C TRP A 31 4.26 6.30 31.85
N ARG A 32 5.06 5.22 31.92
CA ARG A 32 5.43 4.45 30.72
C ARG A 32 4.24 3.70 30.14
N ASP A 33 3.36 3.16 30.99
CA ASP A 33 2.19 2.45 30.51
C ASP A 33 1.20 3.39 29.82
N LEU A 34 0.97 4.56 30.45
CA LEU A 34 0.14 5.60 29.88
C LEU A 34 0.67 6.14 28.55
N ILE A 35 1.98 6.15 28.32
CA ILE A 35 2.54 6.61 27.04
C ILE A 35 2.59 5.50 25.99
N LEU A 36 3.15 4.35 26.33
CA LEU A 36 3.53 3.33 25.35
C LEU A 36 2.40 2.35 25.01
N TYR A 37 1.45 2.15 25.91
CA TYR A 37 0.34 1.21 25.67
C TYR A 37 -1.01 1.90 25.49
N VAL A 38 -1.22 3.04 26.15
CA VAL A 38 -2.50 3.74 26.12
C VAL A 38 -2.43 4.97 25.22
N GLY A 39 -1.59 5.94 25.54
CA GLY A 39 -1.59 7.29 24.96
C GLY A 39 -0.78 7.45 23.67
N THR A 40 -0.18 6.38 23.14
CA THR A 40 0.58 6.43 21.88
C THR A 40 -0.22 7.03 20.72
N PRO A 41 -1.53 6.74 20.54
CA PRO A 41 -2.36 7.39 19.52
C PRO A 41 -2.31 8.92 19.56
N LEU A 42 -2.31 9.52 20.76
CA LEU A 42 -2.27 10.98 20.92
C LEU A 42 -0.93 11.59 20.48
N LEU A 43 0.15 10.79 20.52
CA LEU A 43 1.48 11.21 20.11
C LEU A 43 1.71 11.04 18.61
N ILE A 44 1.18 9.97 18.01
CA ILE A 44 1.42 9.66 16.60
C ILE A 44 0.51 10.46 15.65
N LEU A 45 -0.70 10.84 16.07
CA LEU A 45 -1.61 11.61 15.22
C LEU A 45 -1.03 12.95 14.73
N PRO A 46 -0.44 13.81 15.59
CA PRO A 46 0.21 15.04 15.12
C PRO A 46 1.42 14.79 14.20
N VAL A 47 2.19 13.73 14.48
CA VAL A 47 3.35 13.35 13.66
C VAL A 47 2.91 12.93 12.26
N PHE A 48 1.82 12.15 12.15
CA PHE A 48 1.26 11.75 10.87
C PHE A 48 0.61 12.91 10.11
N ALA A 49 -0.02 13.87 10.81
CA ALA A 49 -0.51 15.09 10.17
C ALA A 49 0.66 15.89 9.57
N LEU A 50 1.76 16.02 10.29
CA LEU A 50 2.98 16.67 9.81
C LEU A 50 3.69 15.90 8.69
N ALA A 51 3.63 14.57 8.69
CA ALA A 51 4.18 13.73 7.62
C ALA A 51 3.35 13.88 6.34
N GLN A 52 2.02 13.87 6.44
CA GLN A 52 1.10 14.05 5.31
C GLN A 52 1.22 15.45 4.66
N SER A 53 1.77 16.44 5.38
CA SER A 53 2.05 17.76 4.79
C SER A 53 3.29 17.77 3.89
N ARG A 54 4.09 16.70 3.88
CA ARG A 54 5.35 16.62 3.13
C ARG A 54 5.41 15.41 2.19
N TRP A 55 4.82 14.30 2.59
CA TRP A 55 4.93 13.01 1.91
C TRP A 55 3.56 12.53 1.46
N SER A 56 3.52 11.78 0.36
CA SER A 56 2.28 11.17 -0.09
C SER A 56 1.83 10.07 0.90
N PRO A 57 0.52 9.75 0.93
CA PRO A 57 0.01 8.58 1.66
C PRO A 57 0.78 7.28 1.35
N GLN A 58 1.18 7.10 0.08
CA GLN A 58 1.92 5.93 -0.38
C GLN A 58 3.33 5.88 0.21
N ASP A 59 4.04 7.01 0.24
CA ASP A 59 5.40 7.09 0.79
C ASP A 59 5.41 6.84 2.30
N ILE A 60 4.43 7.41 3.01
CA ILE A 60 4.24 7.18 4.45
C ILE A 60 3.99 5.69 4.71
N TYR A 61 3.06 5.10 3.97
CA TYR A 61 2.77 3.68 4.10
C TYR A 61 3.97 2.81 3.76
N LEU A 62 4.70 3.10 2.68
CA LEU A 62 5.87 2.33 2.29
C LEU A 62 6.96 2.38 3.36
N PHE A 63 7.21 3.57 3.92
CA PHE A 63 8.17 3.75 5.01
C PHE A 63 7.77 2.93 6.23
N VAL A 64 6.50 3.00 6.65
CA VAL A 64 5.99 2.27 7.82
C VAL A 64 5.95 0.76 7.56
N ALA A 65 5.53 0.32 6.38
CA ALA A 65 5.51 -1.09 6.01
C ALA A 65 6.92 -1.69 6.03
N ALA A 66 7.93 -0.93 5.60
CA ALA A 66 9.32 -1.36 5.64
C ALA A 66 9.88 -1.38 7.06
N PHE A 67 9.88 -0.25 7.77
CA PHE A 67 10.64 -0.12 9.01
C PHE A 67 9.83 -0.38 10.28
N GLY A 68 8.52 -0.15 10.22
CA GLY A 68 7.57 -0.54 11.26
C GLY A 68 7.23 -2.01 11.11
N ALA A 69 6.35 -2.33 10.15
CA ALA A 69 5.78 -3.67 9.98
C ALA A 69 6.85 -4.74 9.74
N MET A 70 7.68 -4.64 8.69
CA MET A 70 8.71 -5.66 8.49
C MET A 70 9.83 -5.59 9.54
N GLY A 71 10.27 -4.39 9.89
CA GLY A 71 11.38 -4.20 10.83
C GLY A 71 11.14 -4.90 12.17
N HIS A 72 9.93 -4.84 12.72
CA HIS A 72 9.64 -5.41 14.04
C HIS A 72 9.56 -6.95 14.06
N HIS A 73 9.52 -7.61 12.90
CA HIS A 73 9.59 -9.08 12.84
C HIS A 73 10.90 -9.60 13.45
N LEU A 74 12.00 -8.88 13.22
CA LEU A 74 13.34 -9.26 13.65
C LEU A 74 13.44 -9.54 15.16
N PRO A 75 12.95 -8.68 16.07
CA PRO A 75 12.80 -8.96 17.49
C PRO A 75 12.23 -10.34 17.83
N GLY A 76 11.14 -10.73 17.16
CA GLY A 76 10.48 -12.02 17.36
C GLY A 76 11.38 -13.19 16.93
N MET A 77 12.04 -13.05 15.79
CA MET A 77 12.99 -14.05 15.26
C MET A 77 14.21 -14.21 16.17
N ILE A 78 14.85 -13.09 16.57
CA ILE A 78 15.99 -13.08 17.48
C ILE A 78 15.65 -13.84 18.77
N ARG A 79 14.44 -13.65 19.29
CA ARG A 79 13.98 -14.39 20.46
C ARG A 79 13.76 -15.87 20.18
N ALA A 80 13.03 -16.22 19.11
CA ALA A 80 12.69 -17.59 18.79
C ALA A 80 13.94 -18.47 18.60
N TYR A 81 14.97 -17.94 17.95
CA TYR A 81 16.23 -18.65 17.68
C TYR A 81 17.33 -18.41 18.72
N GLY A 82 17.26 -17.30 19.47
CA GLY A 82 18.25 -16.96 20.50
C GLY A 82 18.01 -17.63 21.86
N ASP A 83 16.82 -18.19 22.09
CA ASP A 83 16.47 -18.93 23.29
C ASP A 83 16.63 -20.44 23.09
N ARG A 84 17.75 -20.99 23.55
CA ARG A 84 18.09 -22.41 23.38
C ARG A 84 17.03 -23.35 23.95
N ALA A 85 16.48 -23.07 25.13
CA ALA A 85 15.49 -23.92 25.78
C ALA A 85 14.16 -23.91 25.02
N LEU A 86 13.74 -22.73 24.53
CA LEU A 86 12.55 -22.61 23.69
C LEU A 86 12.75 -23.31 22.34
N PHE A 87 13.92 -23.14 21.73
CA PHE A 87 14.27 -23.78 20.46
C PHE A 87 14.27 -25.30 20.59
N GLU A 88 14.94 -25.87 21.59
CA GLU A 88 14.98 -27.33 21.80
C GLU A 88 13.58 -27.92 22.01
N ARG A 89 12.73 -27.21 22.76
CA ARG A 89 11.33 -27.62 23.02
C ARG A 89 10.45 -27.63 21.77
N PHE A 90 10.68 -26.71 20.82
CA PHE A 90 9.85 -26.56 19.62
C PHE A 90 10.63 -26.72 18.30
N ARG A 91 11.79 -27.39 18.33
CA ARG A 91 12.77 -27.46 17.22
C ARG A 91 12.16 -27.75 15.86
N TRP A 92 11.28 -28.75 15.77
CA TRP A 92 10.66 -29.13 14.51
C TRP A 92 9.74 -28.04 13.95
N ARG A 93 9.07 -27.28 14.82
CA ARG A 93 8.24 -26.15 14.41
C ARG A 93 9.11 -25.00 13.88
N PHE A 94 10.25 -24.73 14.52
CA PHE A 94 11.17 -23.65 14.10
C PHE A 94 12.04 -24.01 12.89
N ILE A 95 12.13 -25.28 12.53
CA ILE A 95 12.79 -25.75 11.31
C ILE A 95 11.79 -25.79 10.14
N PHE A 96 10.65 -26.44 10.31
CA PHE A 96 9.73 -26.68 9.19
C PHE A 96 8.78 -25.53 8.89
N ALA A 97 8.33 -24.75 9.88
CA ALA A 97 7.40 -23.65 9.61
C ALA A 97 7.98 -22.55 8.71
N PRO A 98 9.24 -22.09 8.90
CA PRO A 98 9.86 -21.12 7.98
C PRO A 98 9.96 -21.64 6.55
N LEU A 99 10.44 -22.89 6.39
CA LEU A 99 10.60 -23.50 5.07
C LEU A 99 9.25 -23.64 4.36
N PHE A 100 8.23 -24.14 5.08
CA PHE A 100 6.89 -24.29 4.56
C PHE A 100 6.28 -22.95 4.14
N LEU A 101 6.35 -21.92 5.00
CA LEU A 101 5.79 -20.60 4.69
C LEU A 101 6.56 -19.92 3.56
N LEU A 102 7.89 -20.06 3.51
CA LEU A 102 8.71 -19.52 2.43
C LEU A 102 8.33 -20.13 1.08
N VAL A 103 8.32 -21.47 0.99
CA VAL A 103 7.96 -22.17 -0.25
C VAL A 103 6.55 -21.82 -0.68
N THR A 104 5.59 -21.82 0.27
CA THR A 104 4.19 -21.52 -0.03
C THR A 104 4.02 -20.08 -0.50
N CYS A 105 4.55 -19.09 0.22
CA CYS A 105 4.38 -17.69 -0.17
C CYS A 105 5.08 -17.40 -1.50
N VAL A 106 6.33 -17.85 -1.69
CA VAL A 106 7.06 -17.64 -2.94
C VAL A 106 6.31 -18.28 -4.12
N ALA A 107 5.79 -19.50 -3.98
CA ALA A 107 5.00 -20.14 -5.01
C ALA A 107 3.72 -19.35 -5.36
N PHE A 108 2.99 -18.86 -4.35
CA PHE A 108 1.78 -18.07 -4.57
C PHE A 108 2.06 -16.76 -5.31
N TYR A 109 3.10 -16.02 -4.92
CA TYR A 109 3.46 -14.78 -5.61
C TYR A 109 4.05 -15.05 -7.01
N TRP A 110 4.82 -16.13 -7.17
CA TRP A 110 5.36 -16.56 -8.46
C TRP A 110 4.24 -16.80 -9.48
N TRP A 111 3.19 -17.52 -9.08
CA TRP A 111 2.01 -17.80 -9.90
C TRP A 111 0.90 -16.74 -9.80
N ALA A 112 1.17 -15.59 -9.17
CA ALA A 112 0.21 -14.50 -9.00
C ALA A 112 -1.14 -14.92 -8.35
N LEU A 113 -1.11 -15.91 -7.46
CA LEU A 113 -2.26 -16.39 -6.71
C LEU A 113 -2.62 -15.42 -5.58
N LYS A 114 -3.82 -14.84 -5.65
CA LYS A 114 -4.26 -13.72 -4.80
C LYS A 114 -4.74 -14.16 -3.43
N GLY A 115 -5.14 -15.42 -3.26
CA GLY A 115 -5.67 -15.92 -1.99
C GLY A 115 -4.73 -15.74 -0.78
N ILE A 116 -3.40 -15.73 -1.00
CA ILE A 116 -2.43 -15.51 0.09
C ILE A 116 -2.55 -14.11 0.69
N ILE A 117 -3.02 -13.12 -0.07
CA ILE A 117 -3.22 -11.75 0.39
C ILE A 117 -4.32 -11.72 1.46
N LEU A 118 -5.42 -12.46 1.27
CA LEU A 118 -6.47 -12.59 2.29
C LEU A 118 -5.96 -13.27 3.55
N VAL A 119 -5.11 -14.29 3.41
CA VAL A 119 -4.51 -14.98 4.56
C VAL A 119 -3.63 -14.02 5.37
N VAL A 120 -2.72 -13.30 4.72
CA VAL A 120 -1.85 -12.31 5.38
C VAL A 120 -2.70 -11.23 6.05
N PHE A 121 -3.73 -10.73 5.36
CA PHE A 121 -4.63 -9.72 5.89
C PHE A 121 -5.39 -10.17 7.14
N PHE A 122 -6.15 -11.27 7.06
CA PHE A 122 -6.95 -11.75 8.19
C PHE A 122 -6.07 -12.17 9.36
N TRP A 123 -4.90 -12.73 9.09
CA TRP A 123 -3.96 -13.10 10.13
C TRP A 123 -3.33 -11.87 10.79
N GLY A 124 -3.08 -10.79 10.06
CA GLY A 124 -2.66 -9.51 10.62
C GLY A 124 -3.71 -8.90 11.57
N VAL A 125 -4.99 -8.90 11.17
CA VAL A 125 -6.10 -8.45 12.04
C VAL A 125 -6.18 -9.32 13.31
N TRP A 126 -6.09 -10.63 13.15
CA TRP A 126 -6.03 -11.58 14.27
C TRP A 126 -4.83 -11.32 15.20
N HIS A 127 -3.67 -11.02 14.61
CA HIS A 127 -2.45 -10.75 15.35
C HIS A 127 -2.58 -9.49 16.22
N GLY A 128 -3.03 -8.36 15.65
CA GLY A 128 -3.28 -7.13 16.40
C GLY A 128 -4.32 -7.31 17.52
N MET A 129 -5.38 -8.07 17.24
CA MET A 129 -6.39 -8.45 18.23
C MET A 129 -5.77 -9.27 19.38
N MET A 130 -4.96 -10.29 19.07
CA MET A 130 -4.32 -11.15 20.06
C MET A 130 -3.31 -10.40 20.92
N GLN A 131 -2.60 -9.41 20.37
CA GLN A 131 -1.74 -8.53 21.15
C GLN A 131 -2.54 -7.74 22.20
N THR A 132 -3.63 -7.10 21.77
CA THR A 132 -4.50 -6.32 22.68
C THR A 132 -5.08 -7.20 23.80
N TYR A 133 -5.56 -8.39 23.44
CA TYR A 133 -6.03 -9.38 24.40
C TYR A 133 -4.90 -9.89 25.32
N GLY A 134 -3.68 -10.05 24.80
CA GLY A 134 -2.48 -10.42 25.55
C GLY A 134 -2.18 -9.41 26.65
N PHE A 135 -2.19 -8.11 26.35
CA PHE A 135 -2.03 -7.06 27.35
C PHE A 135 -3.12 -7.09 28.41
N CYS A 136 -4.39 -7.33 28.03
CA CYS A 136 -5.48 -7.51 28.98
C CYS A 136 -5.16 -8.63 29.99
N ARG A 137 -4.55 -9.73 29.53
CA ARG A 137 -4.13 -10.80 30.43
C ARG A 137 -3.03 -10.41 31.38
N ILE A 138 -2.08 -9.58 30.96
CA ILE A 138 -1.00 -9.10 31.81
C ILE A 138 -1.56 -8.19 32.91
N TYR A 139 -2.42 -7.22 32.55
CA TYR A 139 -3.07 -6.32 33.51
C TYR A 139 -3.96 -7.03 34.53
N ASP A 140 -4.68 -8.05 34.10
CA ASP A 140 -5.44 -8.89 35.02
C ASP A 140 -4.53 -9.72 35.94
N ALA A 141 -3.42 -10.27 35.43
CA ALA A 141 -2.46 -11.01 36.24
C ALA A 141 -1.80 -10.11 37.31
N LYS A 142 -1.57 -8.84 36.99
CA LYS A 142 -1.07 -7.79 37.91
C LYS A 142 -2.00 -7.52 39.09
N THR A 143 -3.31 -7.73 38.90
CA THR A 143 -4.33 -7.62 39.96
C THR A 143 -4.76 -8.97 40.54
N GLY A 144 -4.14 -10.07 40.13
CA GLY A 144 -4.50 -11.43 40.57
C GLY A 144 -5.83 -11.95 40.01
N SER A 145 -6.36 -11.35 38.94
CA SER A 145 -7.60 -11.77 38.29
C SER A 145 -7.38 -12.90 37.29
N PHE A 146 -7.90 -14.09 37.59
CA PHE A 146 -7.82 -15.27 36.72
C PHE A 146 -9.19 -15.88 36.38
N ALA A 147 -10.27 -15.13 36.59
CA ALA A 147 -11.64 -15.61 36.34
C ALA A 147 -11.86 -15.97 34.86
N SER A 148 -12.41 -17.17 34.62
CA SER A 148 -12.63 -17.69 33.25
C SER A 148 -13.59 -16.82 32.44
N LEU A 149 -14.65 -16.29 33.07
CA LEU A 149 -15.63 -15.42 32.43
C LEU A 149 -14.99 -14.10 31.94
N ASN A 150 -14.27 -13.40 32.82
CA ASN A 150 -13.55 -12.17 32.49
C ASN A 150 -12.58 -12.39 31.32
N ARG A 151 -11.82 -13.49 31.32
CA ARG A 151 -10.94 -13.85 30.21
C ARG A 151 -11.70 -14.09 28.90
N ARG A 152 -12.86 -14.76 28.94
CA ARG A 152 -13.69 -15.01 27.75
C ARG A 152 -14.28 -13.71 27.21
N LEU A 153 -14.74 -12.82 28.08
CA LEU A 153 -15.29 -11.53 27.70
C LEU A 153 -14.20 -10.60 27.11
N ASP A 154 -13.01 -10.54 27.73
CA ASP A 154 -11.87 -9.79 27.15
C ASP A 154 -11.55 -10.28 25.72
N PHE A 155 -11.51 -11.60 25.51
CA PHE A 155 -11.25 -12.19 24.20
C PHE A 155 -12.35 -11.83 23.20
N TRP A 156 -13.62 -12.07 23.54
CA TRP A 156 -14.74 -11.79 22.64
C TRP A 156 -14.88 -10.30 22.34
N LEU A 157 -14.59 -9.42 23.31
CA LEU A 157 -14.60 -7.98 23.10
C LEU A 157 -13.54 -7.56 22.08
N CYS A 158 -12.30 -8.05 22.23
CA CYS A 158 -11.25 -7.80 21.24
C CYS A 158 -11.64 -8.38 19.87
N ALA A 159 -12.08 -9.64 19.83
CA ALA A 159 -12.42 -10.32 18.59
C ALA A 159 -13.54 -9.63 17.82
N ILE A 160 -14.63 -9.29 18.49
CA ILE A 160 -15.79 -8.74 17.80
C ILE A 160 -15.52 -7.33 17.30
N TRP A 161 -14.86 -6.48 18.09
CA TRP A 161 -14.59 -5.10 17.69
C TRP A 161 -13.49 -5.00 16.63
N PHE A 162 -12.47 -5.87 16.66
CA PHE A 162 -11.48 -5.92 15.60
C PHE A 162 -12.10 -6.35 14.27
N ALA A 163 -12.94 -7.39 14.30
CA ALA A 163 -13.63 -7.87 13.12
C ALA A 163 -14.70 -6.88 12.62
N ALA A 164 -15.48 -6.28 13.52
CA ALA A 164 -16.50 -5.29 13.16
C ALA A 164 -15.90 -4.06 12.47
N ALA A 165 -14.76 -3.56 12.92
CA ALA A 165 -14.09 -2.43 12.27
C ALA A 165 -13.64 -2.73 10.83
N VAL A 166 -13.41 -4.01 10.49
CA VAL A 166 -13.11 -4.44 9.11
C VAL A 166 -14.41 -4.62 8.33
N VAL A 167 -15.35 -5.41 8.86
CA VAL A 167 -16.59 -5.81 8.18
C VAL A 167 -17.52 -4.62 7.92
N LEU A 168 -17.51 -3.63 8.81
CA LEU A 168 -18.32 -2.42 8.69
C LEU A 168 -17.60 -1.28 7.96
N SER A 169 -16.31 -1.43 7.64
CA SER A 169 -15.56 -0.45 6.86
C SER A 169 -15.80 -0.67 5.36
N PRO A 170 -16.42 0.29 4.65
CA PRO A 170 -16.62 0.18 3.21
C PRO A 170 -15.28 0.04 2.46
N MET A 171 -14.25 0.77 2.89
CA MET A 171 -12.93 0.73 2.27
C MET A 171 -12.25 -0.64 2.44
N ARG A 172 -12.28 -1.20 3.66
CA ARG A 172 -11.69 -2.53 3.92
C ARG A 172 -12.46 -3.64 3.23
N MET A 173 -13.79 -3.58 3.26
CA MET A 173 -14.60 -4.59 2.59
C MET A 173 -14.47 -4.52 1.07
N THR A 174 -14.27 -3.33 0.50
CA THR A 174 -13.95 -3.18 -0.93
C THR A 174 -12.69 -3.96 -1.31
N ASP A 175 -11.59 -3.77 -0.57
CA ASP A 175 -10.35 -4.50 -0.85
C ASP A 175 -10.46 -5.99 -0.57
N THR A 176 -11.17 -6.36 0.50
CA THR A 176 -11.39 -7.76 0.86
C THR A 176 -12.19 -8.48 -0.23
N LEU A 177 -13.26 -7.87 -0.73
CA LEU A 177 -14.10 -8.42 -1.79
C LEU A 177 -13.37 -8.43 -3.14
N ASP A 178 -12.60 -7.40 -3.49
CA ASP A 178 -11.81 -7.40 -4.72
C ASP A 178 -10.79 -8.55 -4.73
N VAL A 179 -10.07 -8.77 -3.63
CA VAL A 179 -9.14 -9.91 -3.53
C VAL A 179 -9.89 -11.25 -3.56
N PHE A 180 -11.05 -11.34 -2.91
CA PHE A 180 -11.89 -12.54 -2.93
C PHE A 180 -12.40 -12.88 -4.34
N TYR A 181 -12.99 -11.91 -5.05
CA TYR A 181 -13.49 -12.09 -6.41
C TYR A 181 -12.36 -12.28 -7.43
N SER A 182 -11.22 -11.61 -7.26
CA SER A 182 -10.04 -11.84 -8.10
C SER A 182 -9.38 -13.20 -7.86
N SER A 183 -9.63 -13.82 -6.70
CA SER A 183 -9.32 -15.23 -6.43
C SER A 183 -10.40 -16.19 -6.96
N GLY A 184 -11.35 -15.72 -7.78
CA GLY A 184 -12.44 -16.55 -8.33
C GLY A 184 -13.55 -16.89 -7.33
N GLY A 185 -13.59 -16.21 -6.18
CA GLY A 185 -14.65 -16.41 -5.18
C GLY A 185 -16.06 -16.22 -5.77
N PRO A 186 -17.06 -17.01 -5.34
CA PRO A 186 -18.43 -16.88 -5.83
C PRO A 186 -19.03 -15.54 -5.43
N PHE A 187 -19.92 -15.00 -6.27
CA PHE A 187 -20.63 -13.76 -5.96
C PHE A 187 -21.41 -13.87 -4.64
N ILE A 188 -21.17 -12.92 -3.73
CA ILE A 188 -21.89 -12.84 -2.46
C ILE A 188 -23.12 -11.97 -2.69
N GLN A 189 -24.31 -12.47 -2.37
CA GLN A 189 -25.51 -11.66 -2.53
C GLN A 189 -25.51 -10.48 -1.54
N PRO A 190 -25.94 -9.26 -1.93
CA PRO A 190 -25.89 -8.09 -1.07
C PRO A 190 -26.59 -8.26 0.29
N TRP A 191 -27.71 -9.00 0.31
CA TRP A 191 -28.44 -9.28 1.54
C TRP A 191 -27.63 -10.13 2.54
N ILE A 192 -26.76 -11.02 2.05
CA ILE A 192 -25.88 -11.85 2.90
C ILE A 192 -24.88 -10.94 3.59
N LEU A 193 -24.22 -10.06 2.82
CA LEU A 193 -23.25 -9.12 3.37
C LEU A 193 -23.91 -8.18 4.40
N GLN A 194 -25.09 -7.64 4.09
CA GLN A 194 -25.85 -6.81 5.02
C GLN A 194 -26.27 -7.56 6.29
N ALA A 195 -26.69 -8.82 6.17
CA ALA A 195 -27.04 -9.66 7.31
C ALA A 195 -25.82 -9.91 8.21
N VAL A 196 -24.66 -10.19 7.61
CA VAL A 196 -23.38 -10.34 8.32
C VAL A 196 -23.03 -9.04 9.04
N GLN A 197 -23.06 -7.89 8.36
CA GLN A 197 -22.78 -6.59 8.97
C GLN A 197 -23.71 -6.27 10.16
N ARG A 198 -25.02 -6.48 10.02
CA ARG A 198 -25.99 -6.30 11.12
C ARG A 198 -25.70 -7.27 12.28
N GLY A 199 -25.34 -8.51 11.97
CA GLY A 199 -24.93 -9.50 12.96
C GLY A 199 -23.71 -9.06 13.76
N PHE A 200 -22.69 -8.50 13.10
CA PHE A 200 -21.50 -7.95 13.76
C PHE A 200 -21.85 -6.77 14.68
N VAL A 201 -22.73 -5.85 14.25
CA VAL A 201 -23.21 -4.74 15.09
C VAL A 201 -23.91 -5.28 16.35
N PHE A 202 -24.86 -6.20 16.18
CA PHE A 202 -25.59 -6.80 17.29
C PHE A 202 -24.64 -7.50 18.28
N LEU A 203 -23.73 -8.33 17.78
CA LEU A 203 -22.80 -9.07 18.61
C LEU A 203 -21.81 -8.15 19.33
N ALA A 204 -21.34 -7.08 18.67
CA ALA A 204 -20.46 -6.08 19.30
C ALA A 204 -21.16 -5.39 20.47
N LEU A 205 -22.43 -4.99 20.30
CA LEU A 205 -23.23 -4.40 21.37
C LEU A 205 -23.46 -5.39 22.51
N ALA A 206 -23.90 -6.62 22.21
CA ALA A 206 -24.18 -7.65 23.21
C ALA A 206 -22.95 -8.00 24.05
N VAL A 207 -21.80 -8.23 23.41
CA VAL A 207 -20.53 -8.53 24.11
C VAL A 207 -20.08 -7.34 24.95
N SER A 208 -20.24 -6.11 24.46
CA SER A 208 -19.88 -4.90 25.21
C SER A 208 -20.74 -4.73 26.46
N ILE A 209 -22.05 -4.96 26.37
CA ILE A 209 -22.97 -4.92 27.52
C ILE A 209 -22.57 -5.98 28.55
N LEU A 210 -22.32 -7.22 28.13
CA LEU A 210 -21.90 -8.30 29.02
C LEU A 210 -20.54 -8.00 29.68
N PHE A 211 -19.61 -7.41 28.92
CA PHE A 211 -18.31 -6.98 29.44
C PHE A 211 -18.46 -5.91 30.52
N VAL A 212 -19.22 -4.84 30.25
CA VAL A 212 -19.45 -3.74 31.20
C VAL A 212 -20.17 -4.25 32.45
N ALA A 213 -21.23 -5.05 32.29
CA ALA A 213 -21.95 -5.66 33.41
C ALA A 213 -21.01 -6.50 34.29
N ASN A 214 -20.18 -7.37 33.69
CA ASN A 214 -19.19 -8.14 34.43
C ASN A 214 -18.14 -7.25 35.11
N PHE A 215 -17.65 -6.21 34.44
CA PHE A 215 -16.66 -5.28 34.98
C PHE A 215 -17.19 -4.53 36.22
N VAL A 216 -18.45 -4.06 36.16
CA VAL A 216 -19.14 -3.42 37.29
C VAL A 216 -19.35 -4.41 38.44
N LEU A 217 -19.86 -5.62 38.15
CA LEU A 217 -20.06 -6.66 39.17
C LEU A 217 -18.76 -7.10 39.86
N MET A 218 -17.64 -7.12 39.15
CA MET A 218 -16.34 -7.40 39.75
C MET A 218 -15.87 -6.27 40.68
N SER A 219 -16.14 -5.02 40.29
CA SER A 219 -15.79 -3.83 41.06
C SER A 219 -16.53 -3.77 42.40
N THR A 220 -17.76 -4.30 42.48
CA THR A 220 -18.56 -4.37 43.72
C THR A 220 -18.18 -5.54 44.64
N ARG A 221 -17.62 -6.64 44.12
CA ARG A 221 -17.35 -7.89 44.86
C ARG A 221 -15.93 -8.03 45.43
N ALA A 222 -15.25 -6.92 45.75
CA ALA A 222 -13.85 -6.87 46.23
C ALA A 222 -12.78 -7.51 45.29
N LYS A 223 -13.15 -7.92 44.08
CA LYS A 223 -12.25 -8.37 43.00
C LYS A 223 -12.06 -7.25 42.00
N ARG A 224 -11.37 -6.18 42.41
CA ARG A 224 -11.24 -4.96 41.59
C ARG A 224 -10.54 -5.29 40.27
N PRO A 225 -11.21 -5.16 39.11
CA PRO A 225 -10.57 -5.31 37.82
C PRO A 225 -9.54 -4.20 37.62
N ASN A 226 -8.53 -4.45 36.79
CA ASN A 226 -7.51 -3.45 36.52
C ASN A 226 -8.12 -2.28 35.72
N PRO A 227 -8.12 -1.03 36.24
CA PRO A 227 -8.70 0.10 35.52
C PRO A 227 -7.90 0.46 34.26
N VAL A 228 -6.57 0.23 34.25
CA VAL A 228 -5.70 0.49 33.10
C VAL A 228 -6.07 -0.42 31.92
N LYS A 229 -6.53 -1.65 32.20
CA LYS A 229 -7.05 -2.56 31.18
C LYS A 229 -8.23 -1.96 30.43
N LEU A 230 -9.15 -1.32 31.15
CA LEU A 230 -10.33 -0.69 30.53
C LEU A 230 -9.89 0.46 29.61
N VAL A 231 -8.97 1.30 30.07
CA VAL A 231 -8.44 2.41 29.26
C VAL A 231 -7.69 1.90 28.03
N LEU A 232 -6.89 0.84 28.18
CA LEU A 232 -6.25 0.16 27.05
C LEU A 232 -7.30 -0.32 26.03
N LEU A 233 -8.32 -1.07 26.48
CA LEU A 233 -9.35 -1.61 25.60
C LEU A 233 -10.08 -0.50 24.83
N ILE A 234 -10.51 0.55 25.53
CA ILE A 234 -11.15 1.72 24.92
C ILE A 234 -10.22 2.33 23.87
N THR A 235 -8.96 2.56 24.22
CA THR A 235 -8.03 3.25 23.34
C THR A 235 -7.66 2.40 22.12
N SER A 236 -7.31 1.13 22.32
CA SER A 236 -6.95 0.22 21.23
C SER A 236 -8.12 -0.05 20.27
N ILE A 237 -9.33 -0.29 20.79
CA ILE A 237 -10.52 -0.51 19.95
C ILE A 237 -10.90 0.77 19.22
N SER A 238 -10.94 1.92 19.90
CA SER A 238 -11.30 3.19 19.27
C SER A 238 -10.28 3.61 18.22
N PHE A 239 -8.99 3.40 18.49
CA PHE A 239 -7.94 3.73 17.53
C PHE A 239 -7.94 2.78 16.32
N TRP A 240 -8.15 1.48 16.53
CA TRP A 240 -8.38 0.53 15.44
C TRP A 240 -9.60 0.93 14.60
N TRP A 241 -10.71 1.28 15.24
CA TRP A 241 -11.91 1.76 14.54
C TRP A 241 -11.61 3.01 13.72
N TYR A 242 -10.95 4.01 14.32
CA TYR A 242 -10.53 5.24 13.65
C TYR A 242 -9.69 4.95 12.41
N CYS A 243 -8.67 4.10 12.54
CA CYS A 243 -7.77 3.74 11.44
C CYS A 243 -8.49 3.05 10.27
N ASN A 244 -9.56 2.28 10.54
CA ASN A 244 -10.27 1.52 9.52
C ASN A 244 -11.50 2.25 8.93
N ASN A 245 -12.10 3.17 9.67
CA ASN A 245 -13.41 3.74 9.33
C ASN A 245 -13.44 5.27 9.24
N LEU A 246 -12.48 5.98 9.85
CA LEU A 246 -12.50 7.44 9.94
C LEU A 246 -11.34 8.11 9.20
N VAL A 247 -10.22 7.41 9.00
CA VAL A 247 -9.12 7.91 8.16
C VAL A 247 -9.52 7.81 6.69
N SER A 248 -9.47 8.93 5.97
CA SER A 248 -9.89 9.03 4.56
C SER A 248 -9.05 8.20 3.60
N ASN A 249 -7.77 7.97 3.94
CA ASN A 249 -6.87 7.13 3.16
C ASN A 249 -6.54 5.84 3.91
N LEU A 250 -6.87 4.70 3.31
CA LEU A 250 -6.69 3.39 3.94
C LEU A 250 -5.22 3.08 4.26
N LEU A 251 -4.29 3.46 3.40
CA LEU A 251 -2.86 3.20 3.60
C LEU A 251 -2.32 3.96 4.82
N VAL A 252 -2.76 5.21 4.99
CA VAL A 252 -2.46 6.01 6.20
C VAL A 252 -3.08 5.37 7.43
N GLY A 253 -4.31 4.89 7.33
CA GLY A 253 -4.99 4.17 8.41
C GLY A 253 -4.24 2.90 8.84
N ILE A 254 -3.79 2.08 7.88
CA ILE A 254 -2.93 0.92 8.14
C ILE A 254 -1.66 1.37 8.85
N ALA A 255 -0.93 2.32 8.26
CA ALA A 255 0.34 2.80 8.80
C ALA A 255 0.23 3.35 10.23
N LEU A 256 -0.84 4.10 10.53
CA LEU A 256 -1.12 4.59 11.89
C LEU A 256 -1.27 3.44 12.89
N PHE A 257 -2.05 2.42 12.55
CA PHE A 257 -2.25 1.28 13.43
C PHE A 257 -0.98 0.45 13.59
N GLU A 258 -0.25 0.19 12.50
CA GLU A 258 1.03 -0.55 12.55
C GLU A 258 2.02 0.16 13.49
N VAL A 259 2.20 1.49 13.38
CA VAL A 259 3.10 2.22 14.29
C VAL A 259 2.65 2.09 15.75
N PHE A 260 1.34 2.18 16.03
CA PHE A 260 0.84 1.99 17.39
C PHE A 260 1.10 0.57 17.90
N HIS A 261 0.82 -0.42 17.06
CA HIS A 261 1.06 -1.83 17.33
C HIS A 261 2.55 -2.10 17.61
N ASP A 262 3.45 -1.54 16.81
CA ASP A 262 4.89 -1.69 16.90
C ASP A 262 5.45 -1.09 18.17
N VAL A 263 5.02 0.12 18.56
CA VAL A 263 5.45 0.79 19.79
C VAL A 263 5.11 -0.07 21.01
N GLN A 264 3.89 -0.60 21.05
CA GLN A 264 3.45 -1.50 22.11
C GLN A 264 4.29 -2.78 22.14
N TYR A 265 4.50 -3.38 20.97
CA TYR A 265 5.22 -4.64 20.83
C TYR A 265 6.70 -4.51 21.21
N LEU A 266 7.42 -3.61 20.54
CA LEU A 266 8.86 -3.39 20.72
C LEU A 266 9.21 -3.00 22.16
N SER A 267 8.39 -2.15 22.78
CA SER A 267 8.60 -1.76 24.18
C SER A 267 8.48 -2.96 25.13
N LEU A 268 7.48 -3.82 24.94
CA LEU A 268 7.33 -5.01 25.79
C LEU A 268 8.45 -6.02 25.54
N VAL A 269 8.76 -6.32 24.28
CA VAL A 269 9.78 -7.31 23.90
C VAL A 269 11.16 -6.91 24.40
N TRP A 270 11.52 -5.63 24.27
CA TRP A 270 12.79 -5.11 24.80
C TRP A 270 12.90 -5.33 26.31
N ILE A 271 11.86 -4.92 27.05
CA ILE A 271 11.85 -5.00 28.51
C ILE A 271 11.84 -6.44 29.00
N TYR A 272 11.04 -7.28 28.34
CA TYR A 272 10.99 -8.71 28.62
C TYR A 272 12.38 -9.34 28.48
N ASN A 273 13.05 -9.16 27.35
CA ASN A 273 14.35 -9.78 27.09
C ASN A 273 15.44 -9.23 28.01
N ARG A 274 15.41 -7.92 28.31
CA ARG A 274 16.30 -7.32 29.30
C ARG A 274 16.14 -7.93 30.69
N ASN A 275 14.91 -7.99 31.20
CA ASN A 275 14.62 -8.60 32.50
C ASN A 275 15.05 -10.07 32.56
N ARG A 276 14.93 -10.77 31.44
CA ARG A 276 15.30 -12.17 31.35
C ARG A 276 16.81 -12.37 31.35
N VAL A 277 17.56 -11.59 30.57
CA VAL A 277 19.04 -11.60 30.57
C VAL A 277 19.61 -11.27 31.95
N GLU A 278 18.95 -10.40 32.71
CA GLU A 278 19.35 -10.06 34.07
C GLU A 278 19.09 -11.19 35.09
N LYS A 279 18.12 -12.08 34.84
CA LYS A 279 17.66 -13.10 35.81
C LYS A 279 18.06 -14.54 35.46
N ASP A 280 18.23 -14.84 34.19
CA ASP A 280 18.49 -16.19 33.68
C ASP A 280 19.92 -16.31 33.14
N GLN A 281 20.76 -16.98 33.90
CA GLN A 281 22.17 -17.16 33.57
C GLN A 281 22.41 -18.09 32.37
N ASN A 282 21.41 -18.85 31.94
CA ASN A 282 21.53 -19.80 30.82
C ASN A 282 21.30 -19.15 29.45
N ILE A 283 20.98 -17.85 29.39
CA ILE A 283 20.82 -17.13 28.13
C ILE A 283 22.17 -16.95 27.44
N GLY A 284 22.22 -17.33 26.16
CA GLY A 284 23.42 -17.31 25.32
C GLY A 284 24.06 -15.93 25.15
N GLY A 285 25.35 -15.93 24.77
CA GLY A 285 26.20 -14.74 24.72
C GLY A 285 25.69 -13.62 23.84
N PHE A 286 25.11 -13.93 22.67
CA PHE A 286 24.54 -12.93 21.75
C PHE A 286 23.35 -12.17 22.35
N MET A 287 22.36 -12.90 22.87
CA MET A 287 21.19 -12.30 23.54
C MET A 287 21.62 -11.46 24.75
N ARG A 288 22.60 -11.95 25.53
CA ARG A 288 23.17 -11.20 26.65
C ARG A 288 23.88 -9.92 26.21
N PHE A 289 24.62 -9.97 25.09
CA PHE A 289 25.30 -8.81 24.54
C PHE A 289 24.32 -7.73 24.10
N ILE A 290 23.27 -8.07 23.34
CA ILE A 290 22.30 -7.09 22.80
C ILE A 290 21.46 -6.46 23.91
N PHE A 291 20.95 -7.25 24.86
CA PHE A 291 19.98 -6.78 25.86
C PHE A 291 20.60 -6.37 27.21
N ARG A 292 21.94 -6.27 27.32
CA ARG A 292 22.58 -5.71 28.53
C ARG A 292 22.23 -4.22 28.70
N ARG A 293 22.42 -3.70 29.91
CA ARG A 293 22.15 -2.29 30.24
C ARG A 293 23.11 -1.35 29.51
N SER A 294 22.74 -0.89 28.31
CA SER A 294 23.43 0.18 27.58
C SER A 294 22.46 0.96 26.68
N GLY A 295 22.58 2.29 26.68
CA GLY A 295 21.82 3.14 25.75
C GLY A 295 22.27 2.99 24.30
N SER A 296 23.56 2.81 24.05
CA SER A 296 24.09 2.62 22.68
C SER A 296 23.60 1.34 22.02
N LEU A 297 23.27 0.31 22.81
CA LEU A 297 22.73 -0.95 22.28
C LEU A 297 21.26 -0.86 21.89
N VAL A 298 20.50 0.08 22.47
CA VAL A 298 19.16 0.42 21.95
C VAL A 298 19.29 0.98 20.54
N GLY A 299 20.27 1.86 20.31
CA GLY A 299 20.59 2.40 18.98
C GLY A 299 20.98 1.31 17.98
N LEU A 300 21.86 0.38 18.37
CA LEU A 300 22.21 -0.79 17.54
C LEU A 300 20.99 -1.66 17.22
N TYR A 301 20.14 -1.92 18.19
CA TYR A 301 18.93 -2.72 18.02
C TYR A 301 17.95 -2.07 17.04
N LEU A 302 17.72 -0.76 17.16
CA LEU A 302 16.93 0.00 16.19
C LEU A 302 17.60 0.00 14.80
N GLY A 303 18.92 0.14 14.73
CA GLY A 303 19.67 0.04 13.48
C GLY A 303 19.50 -1.32 12.78
N LEU A 304 19.49 -2.42 13.53
CA LEU A 304 19.23 -3.76 13.00
C LEU A 304 17.79 -3.92 12.49
N ILE A 305 16.81 -3.37 13.21
CA ILE A 305 15.41 -3.31 12.78
C ILE A 305 15.29 -2.55 11.45
N PHE A 306 15.94 -1.39 11.35
CA PHE A 306 15.96 -0.60 10.13
C PHE A 306 16.66 -1.33 8.98
N ALA A 307 17.81 -1.95 9.25
CA ALA A 307 18.53 -2.75 8.26
C ALA A 307 17.67 -3.91 7.73
N TYR A 308 16.95 -4.61 8.61
CA TYR A 308 16.03 -5.68 8.22
C TYR A 308 14.84 -5.14 7.42
N GLY A 309 14.24 -4.02 7.86
CA GLY A 309 13.15 -3.37 7.16
C GLY A 309 13.52 -2.84 5.77
N SER A 310 14.79 -2.51 5.55
CA SER A 310 15.28 -2.05 4.25
C SER A 310 15.07 -3.07 3.12
N LEU A 311 14.93 -4.36 3.43
CA LEU A 311 14.58 -5.39 2.44
C LEU A 311 13.20 -5.13 1.80
N ALA A 312 12.19 -4.70 2.56
CA ALA A 312 10.88 -4.32 2.01
C ALA A 312 10.98 -3.08 1.14
N TYR A 313 11.75 -2.09 1.60
CA TYR A 313 11.94 -0.85 0.88
C TYR A 313 12.68 -1.08 -0.45
N PHE A 314 13.72 -1.91 -0.46
CA PHE A 314 14.40 -2.29 -1.68
C PHE A 314 13.46 -3.05 -2.64
N ASN A 315 12.64 -3.96 -2.11
CA ASN A 315 11.66 -4.70 -2.90
C ASN A 315 10.69 -3.78 -3.66
N SER A 316 10.25 -2.68 -3.06
CA SER A 316 9.31 -1.77 -3.73
C SER A 316 9.93 -0.99 -4.88
N GLN A 317 11.26 -0.82 -4.90
CA GLN A 317 12.00 -0.09 -5.93
C GLN A 317 12.48 -0.99 -7.08
N LEU A 318 12.30 -2.31 -6.97
CA LEU A 318 12.71 -3.25 -8.01
C LEU A 318 11.83 -3.13 -9.26
N GLN A 319 12.49 -2.98 -10.42
CA GLN A 319 11.85 -2.95 -11.73
C GLN A 319 11.74 -4.34 -12.38
N ILE A 320 12.46 -5.35 -11.85
CA ILE A 320 12.41 -6.73 -12.36
C ILE A 320 11.28 -7.48 -11.66
N GLU A 321 10.14 -7.61 -12.35
CA GLU A 321 8.89 -8.18 -11.83
C GLU A 321 9.07 -9.58 -11.20
N THR A 322 9.89 -10.45 -11.83
CA THR A 322 10.15 -11.80 -11.31
C THR A 322 10.84 -11.77 -9.94
N ILE A 323 11.88 -10.93 -9.78
CA ILE A 323 12.60 -10.78 -8.51
C ILE A 323 11.68 -10.15 -7.47
N LYS A 324 10.90 -9.15 -7.87
CA LYS A 324 9.91 -8.49 -7.02
C LYS A 324 8.88 -9.48 -6.47
N ARG A 325 8.37 -10.41 -7.29
CA ARG A 325 7.42 -11.45 -6.84
C ARG A 325 8.05 -12.40 -5.82
N VAL A 326 9.25 -12.90 -6.11
CA VAL A 326 9.98 -13.79 -5.17
C VAL A 326 10.21 -13.08 -3.84
N LEU A 327 10.74 -11.86 -3.87
CA LEU A 327 11.04 -11.10 -2.67
C LEU A 327 9.75 -10.75 -1.91
N THR A 328 8.66 -10.38 -2.59
CA THR A 328 7.35 -10.19 -1.95
C THR A 328 6.85 -11.47 -1.25
N GLY A 329 7.11 -12.64 -1.84
CA GLY A 329 6.89 -13.93 -1.20
C GLY A 329 7.72 -14.13 0.08
N VAL A 330 9.01 -13.77 0.05
CA VAL A 330 9.89 -13.79 1.24
C VAL A 330 9.37 -12.86 2.34
N VAL A 331 8.97 -11.63 1.98
CA VAL A 331 8.39 -10.64 2.90
C VAL A 331 7.12 -11.19 3.55
N SER A 332 6.21 -11.76 2.75
CA SER A 332 4.95 -12.32 3.25
C SER A 332 5.20 -13.52 4.17
N ALA A 333 6.16 -14.38 3.84
CA ALA A 333 6.56 -15.50 4.69
C ALA A 333 7.12 -15.01 6.04
N SER A 334 7.97 -13.98 6.03
CA SER A 334 8.49 -13.35 7.26
C SER A 334 7.34 -12.81 8.13
N THR A 335 6.37 -12.15 7.51
CA THR A 335 5.17 -11.60 8.17
C THR A 335 4.36 -12.70 8.86
N LEU A 336 3.98 -13.75 8.13
CA LEU A 336 3.24 -14.88 8.69
C LEU A 336 4.02 -15.62 9.79
N LEU A 337 5.34 -15.73 9.63
CA LEU A 337 6.21 -16.38 10.59
C LEU A 337 6.32 -15.57 11.89
N HIS A 338 6.44 -14.25 11.79
CA HIS A 338 6.40 -13.36 12.95
C HIS A 338 5.11 -13.55 13.73
N PHE A 339 3.97 -13.50 13.05
CA PHE A 339 2.68 -13.69 13.69
C PHE A 339 2.55 -15.05 14.39
N TYR A 340 3.14 -16.09 13.82
CA TYR A 340 3.18 -17.43 14.41
C TYR A 340 4.11 -17.50 15.64
N TYR A 341 5.30 -16.89 15.57
CA TYR A 341 6.30 -16.91 16.64
C TYR A 341 5.91 -16.08 17.85
N ASP A 342 5.17 -15.01 17.64
CA ASP A 342 4.62 -14.20 18.71
C ASP A 342 3.67 -14.98 19.62
N GLY A 343 2.99 -15.99 19.08
CA GLY A 343 2.19 -16.93 19.89
C GLY A 343 2.97 -17.64 21.00
N PHE A 344 4.30 -17.69 20.95
CA PHE A 344 5.17 -18.22 22.00
C PHE A 344 5.55 -17.16 23.05
N ILE A 345 5.48 -15.87 22.69
CA ILE A 345 5.77 -14.74 23.58
C ILE A 345 4.63 -14.52 24.58
N TRP A 346 3.38 -14.65 24.11
CA TRP A 346 2.18 -14.24 24.85
C TRP A 346 1.60 -15.32 25.76
N LYS A 347 2.26 -16.47 25.94
CA LYS A 347 1.79 -17.53 26.83
C LYS A 347 2.05 -17.18 28.30
N VAL A 348 1.24 -16.28 28.86
CA VAL A 348 1.26 -15.85 30.28
C VAL A 348 1.03 -17.01 31.28
N ARG A 349 0.72 -18.22 30.78
CA ARG A 349 0.65 -19.47 31.57
C ARG A 349 2.03 -20.08 31.85
N GLU A 350 3.05 -19.75 31.08
CA GLU A 350 4.41 -20.30 31.25
C GLU A 350 5.16 -19.58 32.38
N SER A 351 5.81 -20.36 33.26
CA SER A 351 6.51 -19.86 34.45
C SER A 351 7.61 -18.83 34.12
N SER A 352 8.42 -19.11 33.09
CA SER A 352 9.47 -18.21 32.60
C SER A 352 8.91 -16.85 32.13
N THR A 353 7.79 -16.88 31.40
CA THR A 353 7.12 -15.67 30.90
C THR A 353 6.57 -14.84 32.06
N ARG A 354 6.01 -15.48 33.09
CA ARG A 354 5.52 -14.81 34.30
C ARG A 354 6.64 -14.17 35.12
N GLN A 355 7.77 -14.87 35.29
CA GLN A 355 8.92 -14.36 36.03
C GLN A 355 9.57 -13.13 35.35
N ALA A 356 9.69 -13.16 34.03
CA ALA A 356 10.24 -12.04 33.25
C ALA A 356 9.31 -10.80 33.29
N LEU A 357 7.99 -11.00 33.36
CA LEU A 357 6.99 -9.93 33.52
C LEU A 357 6.73 -9.51 34.99
N GLY A 358 7.40 -10.16 35.95
CA GLY A 358 7.23 -9.88 37.38
C GLY A 358 5.81 -10.19 37.89
N LEU A 359 5.23 -11.31 37.46
CA LEU A 359 3.91 -11.79 37.87
C LEU A 359 4.06 -12.89 38.94
N SER A 360 3.28 -12.82 40.04
CA SER A 360 3.29 -13.81 41.13
C SER A 360 2.35 -15.00 40.88
N GLY A 361 2.79 -16.22 41.22
CA GLY A 361 2.01 -17.48 41.22
C GLY A 361 1.71 -18.09 39.83
N GLY A 362 1.73 -19.42 39.69
CA GLY A 362 1.40 -20.16 38.45
C GLY A 362 2.27 -21.42 38.27
N THR A 363 1.67 -22.60 38.44
CA THR A 363 2.34 -23.92 38.61
C THR A 363 2.14 -24.89 37.44
N ALA A 364 1.95 -24.42 36.22
CA ALA A 364 1.91 -25.34 35.09
C ALA A 364 3.33 -25.58 34.57
N GLU A 365 4.04 -26.55 35.16
CA GLU A 365 4.98 -27.33 34.34
C GLU A 365 4.13 -27.96 33.23
N VAL A 366 4.40 -27.58 31.98
CA VAL A 366 3.67 -28.14 30.86
C VAL A 366 4.09 -29.60 30.73
N SER A 367 3.27 -30.50 31.27
CA SER A 367 3.47 -31.94 31.15
C SER A 367 3.54 -32.32 29.66
N PRO A 368 4.51 -33.17 29.25
CA PRO A 368 4.64 -33.66 27.90
C PRO A 368 3.55 -34.71 27.64
N GLN A 369 2.29 -34.30 27.54
CA GLN A 369 1.23 -35.22 27.17
C GLN A 369 1.32 -35.55 25.67
N GLY A 370 1.71 -36.80 25.38
CA GLY A 370 1.47 -37.56 24.15
C GLY A 370 1.90 -36.89 22.84
N ILE A 371 3.11 -37.22 22.37
CA ILE A 371 3.75 -36.69 21.16
C ILE A 371 2.85 -36.74 19.91
N PHE A 372 1.95 -37.74 19.79
CA PHE A 372 1.15 -37.96 18.58
C PHE A 372 -0.21 -37.24 18.56
N HIS A 373 -0.99 -37.26 19.65
CA HIS A 373 -2.37 -36.73 19.61
C HIS A 373 -2.43 -35.19 19.58
N GLY A 374 -1.55 -34.51 20.31
CA GLY A 374 -1.57 -33.05 20.40
C GLY A 374 -1.11 -32.33 19.12
N TRP A 375 -0.12 -32.89 18.41
CA TRP A 375 0.39 -32.28 17.18
C TRP A 375 -0.56 -32.50 16.00
N VAL A 376 -1.17 -33.69 15.88
CA VAL A 376 -2.18 -33.95 14.83
C VAL A 376 -3.39 -33.04 14.98
N LEU A 377 -3.95 -32.90 16.19
CA LEU A 377 -5.05 -31.98 16.45
C LEU A 377 -4.67 -30.51 16.20
N HIS A 378 -3.42 -30.13 16.49
CA HIS A 378 -2.94 -28.79 16.18
C HIS A 378 -2.80 -28.58 14.68
N GLY A 379 -2.16 -29.52 13.97
CA GLY A 379 -2.00 -29.49 12.51
C GLY A 379 -3.35 -29.46 11.79
N ALA A 380 -4.31 -30.28 12.22
CA ALA A 380 -5.67 -30.28 11.68
C ALA A 380 -6.36 -28.92 11.80
N LYS A 381 -6.16 -28.19 12.91
CA LYS A 381 -6.69 -26.82 13.07
C LYS A 381 -6.09 -25.85 12.04
N TRP A 382 -4.78 -25.94 11.77
CA TRP A 382 -4.12 -25.10 10.78
C TRP A 382 -4.52 -25.47 9.35
N VAL A 383 -4.69 -26.76 9.07
CA VAL A 383 -5.21 -27.23 7.78
C VAL A 383 -6.61 -26.66 7.56
N ALA A 384 -7.51 -26.77 8.53
CA ALA A 384 -8.86 -26.24 8.44
C ALA A 384 -8.90 -24.70 8.32
N ALA A 385 -8.04 -24.00 9.05
CA ALA A 385 -8.04 -22.53 9.07
C ALA A 385 -7.33 -21.88 7.88
N PHE A 386 -6.32 -22.54 7.28
CA PHE A 386 -5.48 -21.95 6.23
C PHE A 386 -5.43 -22.77 4.96
N VAL A 387 -5.11 -24.05 5.07
CA VAL A 387 -4.86 -24.89 3.88
C VAL A 387 -6.15 -25.09 3.08
N VAL A 388 -7.26 -25.38 3.75
CA VAL A 388 -8.55 -25.60 3.08
C VAL A 388 -9.08 -24.31 2.42
N PRO A 389 -9.18 -23.15 3.12
CA PRO A 389 -9.62 -21.91 2.47
C PRO A 389 -8.68 -21.44 1.37
N LEU A 390 -7.37 -21.50 1.59
CA LEU A 390 -6.38 -21.08 0.59
C LEU A 390 -6.38 -22.01 -0.64
N GLY A 391 -6.55 -23.31 -0.42
CA GLY A 391 -6.72 -24.30 -1.49
C GLY A 391 -7.98 -24.06 -2.30
N ALA A 392 -9.11 -23.73 -1.64
CA ALA A 392 -10.35 -23.37 -2.34
C ALA A 392 -10.18 -22.10 -3.19
N LEU A 393 -9.59 -21.04 -2.64
CA LEU A 393 -9.29 -19.80 -3.37
C LEU A 393 -8.34 -20.05 -4.55
N TRP A 394 -7.36 -20.93 -4.39
CA TRP A 394 -6.48 -21.32 -5.48
C TRP A 394 -7.24 -22.05 -6.60
N ILE A 395 -8.04 -23.07 -6.25
CA ILE A 395 -8.85 -23.81 -7.22
C ILE A 395 -9.79 -22.86 -7.96
N TRP A 396 -10.47 -21.96 -7.25
CA TRP A 396 -11.35 -20.97 -7.85
C TRP A 396 -10.62 -20.00 -8.77
N GLN A 397 -9.45 -19.49 -8.38
CA GLN A 397 -8.71 -18.55 -9.23
C GLN A 397 -8.30 -19.20 -10.55
N VAL A 398 -7.94 -20.48 -10.53
CA VAL A 398 -7.52 -21.23 -11.72
C VAL A 398 -8.71 -21.59 -12.62
N HIS A 399 -9.87 -21.93 -12.05
CA HIS A 399 -11.00 -22.49 -12.81
C HIS A 399 -12.17 -21.52 -13.01
N SER A 400 -12.19 -20.39 -12.33
CA SER A 400 -13.36 -19.49 -12.24
C SER A 400 -12.94 -18.02 -12.17
N SER A 401 -11.96 -17.62 -12.98
CA SER A 401 -11.49 -16.24 -13.02
C SER A 401 -12.61 -15.29 -13.49
N VAL A 402 -12.90 -14.28 -12.68
CA VAL A 402 -13.96 -13.30 -12.97
C VAL A 402 -13.32 -12.08 -13.65
N PRO A 403 -13.79 -11.62 -14.82
CA PRO A 403 -13.26 -10.43 -15.49
C PRO A 403 -13.36 -9.16 -14.63
N ALA A 404 -12.42 -8.22 -14.80
CA ALA A 404 -12.31 -7.02 -13.96
C ALA A 404 -13.61 -6.21 -13.91
N LEU A 405 -14.24 -5.96 -15.06
CA LEU A 405 -15.52 -5.25 -15.16
C LEU A 405 -16.63 -5.90 -14.31
N ARG A 406 -16.73 -7.23 -14.34
CA ARG A 406 -17.73 -7.96 -13.57
C ARG A 406 -17.44 -7.90 -12.07
N ARG A 407 -16.15 -7.98 -11.67
CA ARG A 407 -15.76 -7.87 -10.26
C ARG A 407 -16.09 -6.49 -9.68
N THR A 408 -15.74 -5.42 -10.39
CA THR A 408 -16.01 -4.05 -9.93
C THR A 408 -17.50 -3.75 -9.91
N ALA A 409 -18.27 -4.29 -10.85
CA ALA A 409 -19.74 -4.25 -10.80
C ALA A 409 -20.31 -4.94 -9.54
N TRP A 410 -19.83 -6.14 -9.21
CA TRP A 410 -20.24 -6.86 -8.00
C TRP A 410 -19.91 -6.09 -6.73
N ILE A 411 -18.73 -5.46 -6.66
CA ILE A 411 -18.32 -4.64 -5.51
C ILE A 411 -19.26 -3.45 -5.33
N VAL A 412 -19.62 -2.73 -6.40
CA VAL A 412 -20.58 -1.62 -6.31
C VAL A 412 -21.97 -2.14 -5.90
N GLN A 413 -22.37 -3.31 -6.36
CA GLN A 413 -23.64 -3.93 -5.96
C GLN A 413 -23.67 -4.32 -4.47
N ASP A 414 -22.57 -4.86 -3.94
CA ASP A 414 -22.44 -5.30 -2.55
C ASP A 414 -22.22 -4.13 -1.59
N LEU A 415 -21.44 -3.13 -2.02
CA LEU A 415 -21.03 -1.96 -1.27
C LEU A 415 -21.29 -0.69 -2.10
N PRO A 416 -22.56 -0.28 -2.26
CA PRO A 416 -22.94 0.87 -3.09
C PRO A 416 -22.61 2.23 -2.46
N VAL A 417 -21.89 2.23 -1.32
CA VAL A 417 -21.57 3.43 -0.57
C VAL A 417 -20.05 3.63 -0.60
N GLY A 418 -19.63 4.70 -1.26
CA GLY A 418 -18.24 5.16 -1.24
C GLY A 418 -17.72 5.51 -2.64
N ALA A 419 -16.94 6.59 -2.69
CA ALA A 419 -16.38 7.10 -3.94
C ALA A 419 -15.48 6.07 -4.64
N ARG A 420 -14.67 5.32 -3.88
CA ARG A 420 -13.66 4.39 -4.42
C ARG A 420 -14.28 3.28 -5.28
N GLN A 421 -15.35 2.66 -4.80
CA GLN A 421 -16.00 1.54 -5.50
C GLN A 421 -16.56 2.00 -6.85
N HIS A 422 -17.26 3.13 -6.86
CA HIS A 422 -17.79 3.75 -8.07
C HIS A 422 -16.67 4.17 -9.02
N TYR A 423 -15.56 4.73 -8.51
CA TYR A 423 -14.43 5.14 -9.34
C TYR A 423 -13.74 3.97 -10.04
N GLU A 424 -13.48 2.87 -9.32
CA GLU A 424 -12.86 1.67 -9.92
C GLU A 424 -13.80 0.96 -10.90
N TYR A 425 -15.11 0.99 -10.66
CA TYR A 425 -16.09 0.50 -11.61
C TYR A 425 -16.17 1.39 -12.86
N ALA A 426 -16.16 2.71 -12.70
CA ALA A 426 -16.10 3.67 -13.80
C ALA A 426 -14.87 3.44 -14.69
N LYS A 427 -13.68 3.22 -14.09
CA LYS A 427 -12.46 2.89 -14.84
C LYS A 427 -12.60 1.60 -15.64
N SER A 428 -13.22 0.58 -15.06
CA SER A 428 -13.47 -0.69 -15.75
C SER A 428 -14.45 -0.52 -16.92
N LEU A 429 -15.52 0.26 -16.73
CA LEU A 429 -16.49 0.61 -17.78
C LEU A 429 -15.85 1.42 -18.90
N TYR A 430 -14.97 2.37 -18.57
CA TYR A 430 -14.23 3.16 -19.55
C TYR A 430 -13.34 2.28 -20.41
N GLN A 431 -12.59 1.34 -19.80
CA GLN A 431 -11.75 0.39 -20.51
C GLN A 431 -12.53 -0.56 -21.43
N ASP A 432 -13.77 -0.88 -21.05
CA ASP A 432 -14.70 -1.69 -21.86
C ASP A 432 -15.40 -0.87 -22.97
N GLY A 433 -15.21 0.46 -23.00
CA GLY A 433 -15.83 1.37 -23.96
C GLY A 433 -17.26 1.81 -23.60
N GLN A 434 -17.77 1.45 -22.41
CA GLN A 434 -19.08 1.86 -21.93
C GLN A 434 -19.07 3.27 -21.34
N LEU A 435 -18.79 4.27 -22.17
CA LEU A 435 -18.50 5.65 -21.75
C LEU A 435 -19.66 6.30 -20.96
N ASP A 436 -20.92 6.11 -21.39
CA ASP A 436 -22.05 6.73 -20.67
C ASP A 436 -22.29 6.10 -19.29
N ALA A 437 -22.03 4.80 -19.14
CA ALA A 437 -22.06 4.14 -17.84
C ALA A 437 -20.91 4.61 -16.95
N ALA A 438 -19.69 4.70 -17.50
CA ALA A 438 -18.54 5.23 -16.79
C ALA A 438 -18.79 6.65 -16.26
N ALA A 439 -19.39 7.52 -17.08
CA ALA A 439 -19.75 8.88 -16.66
C ALA A 439 -20.74 8.89 -15.47
N ARG A 440 -21.77 8.03 -15.47
CA ARG A 440 -22.72 7.92 -14.34
C ARG A 440 -22.03 7.48 -13.05
N GLU A 441 -21.10 6.54 -13.14
CA GLU A 441 -20.33 6.06 -11.99
C GLU A 441 -19.31 7.11 -11.50
N LEU A 442 -18.75 7.94 -12.39
CA LEU A 442 -17.95 9.11 -12.01
C LEU A 442 -18.81 10.18 -11.30
N ASP A 443 -20.01 10.43 -11.79
CA ASP A 443 -20.95 11.32 -11.10
C ASP A 443 -21.33 10.77 -9.71
N ALA A 444 -21.53 9.45 -9.59
CA ALA A 444 -21.74 8.80 -8.29
C ALA A 444 -20.52 8.94 -7.37
N THR A 445 -19.30 8.80 -7.92
CA THR A 445 -18.05 9.04 -7.20
C THR A 445 -18.02 10.44 -6.60
N LEU A 446 -18.33 11.45 -7.40
CA LEU A 446 -18.33 12.87 -6.98
C LEU A 446 -19.47 13.21 -6.01
N LYS A 447 -20.59 12.47 -6.00
CA LYS A 447 -21.61 12.60 -4.95
C LYS A 447 -21.10 12.18 -3.58
N PHE A 448 -20.26 11.15 -3.51
CA PHE A 448 -19.67 10.68 -2.26
C PHE A 448 -18.42 11.46 -1.86
N ASP A 449 -17.60 11.84 -2.83
CA ASP A 449 -16.40 12.67 -2.63
C ASP A 449 -16.33 13.77 -3.70
N PRO A 450 -16.92 14.95 -3.42
CA PRO A 450 -16.86 16.10 -4.32
C PRO A 450 -15.46 16.66 -4.56
N LYS A 451 -14.44 16.19 -3.83
CA LYS A 451 -13.04 16.61 -3.97
C LYS A 451 -12.17 15.48 -4.55
N HIS A 452 -12.78 14.51 -5.22
CA HIS A 452 -12.06 13.40 -5.83
C HIS A 452 -11.40 13.82 -7.15
N ALA A 453 -10.13 14.24 -7.09
CA ALA A 453 -9.37 14.76 -8.23
C ALA A 453 -9.42 13.84 -9.46
N GLY A 454 -9.18 12.54 -9.27
CA GLY A 454 -9.18 11.55 -10.36
C GLY A 454 -10.53 11.39 -11.03
N ALA A 455 -11.63 11.67 -10.32
CA ALA A 455 -12.98 11.52 -10.89
C ALA A 455 -13.33 12.73 -11.75
N HIS A 456 -13.00 13.94 -11.29
CA HIS A 456 -13.09 15.15 -12.12
C HIS A 456 -12.21 15.01 -13.37
N TYR A 457 -10.96 14.57 -13.24
CA TYR A 457 -10.08 14.38 -14.38
C TYR A 457 -10.61 13.33 -15.38
N ALA A 458 -11.01 12.15 -14.91
CA ALA A 458 -11.58 11.12 -15.78
C ALA A 458 -12.88 11.59 -16.47
N LEU A 459 -13.72 12.35 -15.78
CA LEU A 459 -14.93 12.91 -16.37
C LEU A 459 -14.59 13.98 -17.42
N ALA A 460 -13.56 14.80 -17.17
CA ALA A 460 -13.06 15.78 -18.12
C ALA A 460 -12.59 15.12 -19.43
N MET A 461 -11.76 14.08 -19.32
CA MET A 461 -11.30 13.29 -20.46
C MET A 461 -12.47 12.69 -21.25
N LEU A 462 -13.44 12.11 -20.54
CA LEU A 462 -14.62 11.52 -21.18
C LEU A 462 -15.46 12.56 -21.93
N ARG A 463 -15.64 13.76 -21.35
CA ARG A 463 -16.34 14.87 -22.03
C ARG A 463 -15.54 15.40 -23.22
N GLN A 464 -14.22 15.45 -23.11
CA GLN A 464 -13.32 15.82 -24.20
C GLN A 464 -13.44 14.84 -25.39
N ASP A 465 -13.45 13.53 -25.12
CA ASP A 465 -13.64 12.48 -26.15
C ASP A 465 -15.01 12.56 -26.81
N GLN A 466 -16.04 12.97 -26.04
CA GLN A 466 -17.38 13.29 -26.56
C GLN A 466 -17.45 14.65 -27.29
N SER A 467 -16.32 15.36 -27.48
CA SER A 467 -16.24 16.70 -28.05
C SER A 467 -17.06 17.78 -27.31
N LYS A 468 -17.39 17.55 -26.03
CA LYS A 468 -18.09 18.50 -25.15
C LYS A 468 -17.06 19.35 -24.38
N PHE A 469 -16.35 20.21 -25.10
CA PHE A 469 -15.18 20.92 -24.57
C PHE A 469 -15.49 21.86 -23.40
N ASP A 470 -16.64 22.54 -23.39
CA ASP A 470 -17.04 23.38 -22.23
C ASP A 470 -17.22 22.56 -20.96
N ALA A 471 -17.93 21.42 -21.07
CA ALA A 471 -18.13 20.51 -19.94
C ALA A 471 -16.80 19.88 -19.49
N ALA A 472 -15.90 19.58 -20.42
CA ALA A 472 -14.56 19.09 -20.09
C ALA A 472 -13.75 20.15 -19.33
N ALA A 473 -13.74 21.40 -19.79
CA ALA A 473 -13.04 22.50 -19.14
C ALA A 473 -13.50 22.70 -17.69
N MET A 474 -14.81 22.69 -17.43
CA MET A 474 -15.35 22.78 -16.06
C MET A 474 -14.79 21.68 -15.13
N GLN A 475 -14.66 20.45 -15.64
CA GLN A 475 -14.14 19.33 -14.84
C GLN A 475 -12.61 19.41 -14.67
N TYR A 476 -11.86 19.87 -15.68
CA TYR A 476 -10.43 20.15 -15.52
C TYR A 476 -10.17 21.25 -14.50
N GLU A 477 -10.95 22.33 -14.53
CA GLU A 477 -10.85 23.44 -13.56
C GLU A 477 -11.14 22.97 -12.13
N ALA A 478 -12.06 22.01 -11.95
CA ALA A 478 -12.32 21.38 -10.66
C ALA A 478 -11.18 20.45 -10.21
N ALA A 479 -10.55 19.72 -11.14
CA ALA A 479 -9.46 18.78 -10.84
C ALA A 479 -8.12 19.47 -10.53
N LEU A 480 -7.80 20.57 -11.22
CA LEU A 480 -6.51 21.28 -11.11
C LEU A 480 -6.10 21.68 -9.69
N PRO A 481 -6.96 22.29 -8.85
CA PRO A 481 -6.58 22.64 -7.47
C PRO A 481 -6.46 21.42 -6.55
N LEU A 482 -7.08 20.29 -6.92
CA LEU A 482 -7.06 19.04 -6.14
C LEU A 482 -5.80 18.21 -6.45
N ASP A 483 -5.26 18.31 -7.66
CA ASP A 483 -4.03 17.64 -8.08
C ASP A 483 -3.10 18.58 -8.88
N PRO A 484 -2.49 19.59 -8.21
CA PRO A 484 -1.74 20.65 -8.88
C PRO A 484 -0.41 20.17 -9.51
N LYS A 485 0.07 18.97 -9.14
CA LYS A 485 1.32 18.36 -9.61
C LYS A 485 1.11 17.33 -10.71
N ASN A 486 -0.06 17.29 -11.32
CA ASN A 486 -0.36 16.38 -12.42
C ASN A 486 -0.10 17.05 -13.78
N ALA A 487 0.99 16.64 -14.42
CA ALA A 487 1.40 17.18 -15.72
C ALA A 487 0.44 16.75 -16.85
N ASP A 488 -0.06 15.52 -16.83
CA ASP A 488 -0.99 15.01 -17.85
C ASP A 488 -2.34 15.75 -17.79
N LEU A 489 -2.86 16.00 -16.58
CA LEU A 489 -4.08 16.80 -16.38
C LEU A 489 -3.94 18.19 -17.00
N ARG A 490 -2.81 18.87 -16.76
CA ARG A 490 -2.56 20.21 -17.34
C ARG A 490 -2.45 20.17 -18.85
N TYR A 491 -1.78 19.16 -19.39
CA TYR A 491 -1.66 18.97 -20.83
C TYR A 491 -3.03 18.72 -21.48
N ASP A 492 -3.83 17.81 -20.94
CA ASP A 492 -5.15 17.50 -21.51
C ASP A 492 -6.11 18.71 -21.37
N TYR A 493 -6.00 19.47 -20.27
CA TYR A 493 -6.73 20.73 -20.13
C TYR A 493 -6.30 21.75 -21.19
N SER A 494 -4.99 21.89 -21.47
CA SER A 494 -4.51 22.78 -22.53
C SER A 494 -5.09 22.42 -23.90
N TYR A 495 -5.20 21.12 -24.19
CA TYR A 495 -5.79 20.65 -25.44
C TYR A 495 -7.26 21.07 -25.52
N THR A 496 -8.01 20.91 -24.43
CA THR A 496 -9.39 21.38 -24.35
C THR A 496 -9.49 22.90 -24.55
N LEU A 497 -8.60 23.69 -23.95
CA LEU A 497 -8.55 25.14 -24.11
C LEU A 497 -8.26 25.56 -25.56
N GLU A 498 -7.35 24.88 -26.25
CA GLU A 498 -7.09 25.11 -27.69
C GLU A 498 -8.36 24.88 -28.52
N ARG A 499 -9.11 23.81 -28.22
CA ARG A 499 -10.39 23.52 -28.90
C ARG A 499 -11.48 24.55 -28.62
N LEU A 500 -11.40 25.26 -27.51
CA LEU A 500 -12.27 26.39 -27.14
C LEU A 500 -11.76 27.74 -27.68
N GLY A 501 -10.64 27.78 -28.42
CA GLY A 501 -10.03 29.02 -28.92
C GLY A 501 -9.27 29.84 -27.87
N ARG A 502 -9.04 29.29 -26.66
CA ARG A 502 -8.35 29.95 -25.54
C ARG A 502 -6.84 29.66 -25.58
N GLY A 503 -6.20 30.00 -26.69
CA GLY A 503 -4.80 29.61 -26.98
C GLY A 503 -3.75 30.14 -25.99
N GLU A 504 -3.90 31.36 -25.49
CA GLU A 504 -2.96 31.92 -24.49
C GLU A 504 -3.01 31.14 -23.17
N GLU A 505 -4.21 30.77 -22.72
CA GLU A 505 -4.40 29.99 -21.50
C GLU A 505 -3.88 28.56 -21.67
N ALA A 506 -4.09 27.96 -22.86
CA ALA A 506 -3.51 26.67 -23.19
C ALA A 506 -1.98 26.69 -23.09
N GLY A 507 -1.33 27.72 -23.65
CA GLY A 507 0.13 27.90 -23.56
C GLY A 507 0.62 27.97 -22.11
N LYS A 508 -0.10 28.66 -21.23
CA LYS A 508 0.21 28.70 -19.77
C LYS A 508 0.11 27.32 -19.12
N GLN A 509 -0.91 26.53 -19.46
CA GLN A 509 -1.06 25.18 -18.91
C GLN A 509 0.02 24.22 -19.43
N ILE A 510 0.42 24.33 -20.70
CA ILE A 510 1.53 23.54 -21.26
C ILE A 510 2.85 23.87 -20.55
N ALA A 511 3.15 25.16 -20.36
CA ALA A 511 4.35 25.58 -19.65
C ALA A 511 4.37 25.03 -18.21
N ALA A 512 3.25 25.13 -17.49
CA ALA A 512 3.12 24.56 -16.15
C ALA A 512 3.22 23.02 -16.13
N ALA A 513 2.75 22.33 -17.17
CA ALA A 513 2.94 20.88 -17.31
C ALA A 513 4.42 20.51 -17.46
N LEU A 514 5.17 21.30 -18.25
CA LEU A 514 6.62 21.11 -18.46
C LEU A 514 7.47 21.52 -17.25
N GLU A 515 7.01 22.45 -16.41
CA GLU A 515 7.65 22.72 -15.11
C GLU A 515 7.57 21.50 -14.17
N ILE A 516 6.46 20.76 -14.22
CA ILE A 516 6.24 19.56 -13.41
C ILE A 516 6.97 18.35 -14.00
N ASN A 517 6.81 18.12 -15.31
CA ASN A 517 7.47 17.05 -16.04
C ASN A 517 8.12 17.61 -17.31
N PRO A 518 9.41 17.97 -17.25
CA PRO A 518 10.11 18.57 -18.38
C PRO A 518 10.14 17.68 -19.64
N ASN A 519 10.03 16.37 -19.48
CA ASN A 519 10.21 15.39 -20.56
C ASN A 519 8.89 14.77 -21.03
N LEU A 520 7.76 15.47 -20.87
CA LEU A 520 6.46 15.03 -21.35
C LEU A 520 6.36 15.23 -22.89
N PRO A 521 6.42 14.17 -23.71
CA PRO A 521 6.63 14.31 -25.17
C PRO A 521 5.52 15.10 -25.86
N ARG A 522 4.27 14.81 -25.50
CA ARG A 522 3.09 15.48 -26.07
C ARG A 522 3.02 16.96 -25.70
N ALA A 523 3.47 17.32 -24.50
CA ALA A 523 3.52 18.72 -24.05
C ALA A 523 4.66 19.47 -24.75
N LEU A 524 5.85 18.87 -24.90
CA LEU A 524 6.95 19.44 -25.68
C LEU A 524 6.55 19.70 -27.13
N TYR A 525 5.91 18.72 -27.77
CA TYR A 525 5.36 18.86 -29.12
C TYR A 525 4.37 20.02 -29.22
N ARG A 526 3.40 20.15 -28.31
CA ARG A 526 2.46 21.29 -28.30
C ARG A 526 3.15 22.62 -28.01
N HIS A 527 4.07 22.66 -27.04
CA HIS A 527 4.82 23.86 -26.67
C HIS A 527 5.63 24.41 -27.86
N SER A 528 6.16 23.54 -28.71
CA SER A 528 6.89 23.95 -29.91
C SER A 528 6.07 24.83 -30.85
N PHE A 529 4.76 24.62 -30.97
CA PHE A 529 3.89 25.49 -31.78
C PHE A 529 3.73 26.87 -31.16
N HIS A 530 3.62 26.95 -29.83
CA HIS A 530 3.58 28.23 -29.11
C HIS A 530 4.90 29.00 -29.28
N LEU A 531 6.04 28.31 -29.23
CA LEU A 531 7.36 28.90 -29.48
C LEU A 531 7.51 29.37 -30.93
N GLN A 532 7.07 28.59 -31.91
CA GLN A 532 7.06 28.99 -33.32
C GLN A 532 6.20 30.24 -33.56
N ALA A 533 5.02 30.31 -32.95
CA ALA A 533 4.15 31.49 -33.02
C ALA A 533 4.80 32.75 -32.41
N GLN A 534 5.73 32.58 -31.46
CA GLN A 534 6.54 33.66 -30.89
C GLN A 534 7.82 33.95 -31.70
N GLY A 535 8.05 33.27 -32.82
CA GLY A 535 9.26 33.41 -33.64
C GLY A 535 10.51 32.72 -33.08
N LYS A 536 10.38 31.92 -32.02
CA LYS A 536 11.49 31.21 -31.35
C LYS A 536 11.71 29.84 -31.98
N LEU A 537 12.15 29.83 -33.24
CA LEU A 537 12.29 28.60 -34.03
C LEU A 537 13.30 27.60 -33.43
N ASP A 538 14.43 28.07 -32.91
CA ASP A 538 15.47 27.20 -32.33
C ASP A 538 15.01 26.51 -31.04
N ASP A 539 14.31 27.25 -30.16
CA ASP A 539 13.71 26.68 -28.94
C ASP A 539 12.65 25.63 -29.31
N ALA A 540 11.83 25.90 -30.34
CA ALA A 540 10.84 24.94 -30.83
C ALA A 540 11.50 23.66 -31.36
N ILE A 541 12.61 23.76 -32.10
CA ILE A 541 13.40 22.62 -32.58
C ILE A 541 13.99 21.84 -31.41
N SER A 542 14.47 22.53 -30.36
CA SER A 542 14.97 21.89 -29.13
C SER A 542 13.87 21.05 -28.46
N ASP A 543 12.68 21.60 -28.28
CA ASP A 543 11.55 20.87 -27.70
C ASP A 543 11.10 19.70 -28.57
N LEU A 544 11.06 19.86 -29.89
CA LEU A 544 10.70 18.79 -30.81
C LEU A 544 11.71 17.65 -30.81
N ARG A 545 13.02 17.95 -30.74
CA ARG A 545 14.08 16.94 -30.58
C ARG A 545 13.90 16.15 -29.29
N ARG A 546 13.68 16.85 -28.17
CA ARG A 546 13.38 16.20 -26.88
C ARG A 546 12.12 15.35 -26.97
N ALA A 547 11.07 15.81 -27.64
CA ALA A 547 9.83 15.04 -27.80
C ALA A 547 10.06 13.71 -28.53
N VAL A 548 10.82 13.71 -29.63
CA VAL A 548 11.12 12.49 -30.39
C VAL A 548 12.15 11.59 -29.69
N GLU A 549 13.06 12.15 -28.90
CA GLU A 549 13.96 11.36 -28.03
C GLU A 549 13.18 10.60 -26.95
N GLN A 550 12.20 11.25 -26.32
CA GLN A 550 11.38 10.64 -25.28
C GLN A 550 10.32 9.69 -25.83
N GLN A 551 9.77 9.98 -27.02
CA GLN A 551 8.82 9.10 -27.71
C GLN A 551 9.15 9.00 -29.20
N PRO A 552 10.05 8.06 -29.61
CA PRO A 552 10.46 7.88 -31.00
C PRO A 552 9.35 7.44 -31.97
N THR A 553 8.17 7.09 -31.44
CA THR A 553 6.99 6.71 -32.24
C THR A 553 5.98 7.86 -32.37
N LEU A 554 6.27 9.05 -31.84
CA LEU A 554 5.41 10.22 -31.96
C LEU A 554 5.56 10.85 -33.35
N THR A 555 4.91 10.25 -34.35
CA THR A 555 5.03 10.64 -35.77
C THR A 555 4.74 12.11 -36.03
N GLU A 556 3.77 12.70 -35.32
CA GLU A 556 3.46 14.12 -35.46
C GLU A 556 4.61 15.04 -34.99
N ALA A 557 5.37 14.62 -33.97
CA ALA A 557 6.54 15.38 -33.52
C ALA A 557 7.70 15.27 -34.52
N HIS A 558 7.93 14.09 -35.10
CA HIS A 558 8.90 13.94 -36.21
C HIS A 558 8.53 14.83 -37.40
N TYR A 559 7.25 14.87 -37.78
CA TYR A 559 6.78 15.72 -38.87
C TYR A 559 6.97 17.21 -38.57
N ALA A 560 6.60 17.66 -37.37
CA ALA A 560 6.81 19.05 -36.96
C ALA A 560 8.30 19.40 -36.87
N LEU A 561 9.15 18.48 -36.41
CA LEU A 561 10.60 18.64 -36.37
C LEU A 561 11.18 18.79 -37.78
N ALA A 562 10.77 17.93 -38.72
CA ALA A 562 11.19 17.98 -40.11
C ALA A 562 10.85 19.33 -40.75
N LYS A 563 9.62 19.82 -40.53
CA LYS A 563 9.20 21.15 -41.02
C LYS A 563 10.00 22.29 -40.40
N ALA A 564 10.23 22.25 -39.09
CA ALA A 564 10.99 23.28 -38.40
C ALA A 564 12.46 23.32 -38.87
N LEU A 565 13.08 22.15 -39.08
CA LEU A 565 14.44 22.03 -39.63
C LEU A 565 14.51 22.51 -41.07
N LEU A 566 13.52 22.17 -41.91
CA LEU A 566 13.42 22.66 -43.29
C LEU A 566 13.29 24.19 -43.33
N ALA A 567 12.52 24.78 -42.41
CA ALA A 567 12.36 26.21 -42.27
C ALA A 567 13.67 26.89 -41.81
N ARG A 568 14.41 26.28 -40.88
CA ARG A 568 15.73 26.75 -40.44
C ARG A 568 16.81 26.62 -41.53
N GLY A 569 16.65 25.67 -42.45
CA GLY A 569 17.59 25.39 -43.53
C GLY A 569 18.50 24.17 -43.28
N ASP A 570 18.25 23.39 -42.24
CA ASP A 570 19.00 22.16 -41.93
C ASP A 570 18.47 20.99 -42.77
N LEU A 571 18.78 21.02 -44.06
CA LEU A 571 18.13 20.15 -45.05
C LEU A 571 18.40 18.65 -44.82
N ASP A 572 19.61 18.27 -44.40
CA ASP A 572 19.95 16.86 -44.15
C ASP A 572 19.19 16.29 -42.94
N ALA A 573 19.07 17.09 -41.88
CA ALA A 573 18.29 16.70 -40.71
C ALA A 573 16.79 16.66 -41.03
N ALA A 574 16.27 17.66 -41.76
CA ALA A 574 14.88 17.67 -42.22
C ALA A 574 14.54 16.43 -43.06
N ARG A 575 15.44 16.04 -43.98
CA ARG A 575 15.31 14.83 -44.79
C ARG A 575 15.19 13.58 -43.94
N SER A 576 16.10 13.38 -42.98
CA SER A 576 16.10 12.20 -42.11
C SER A 576 14.80 12.07 -41.31
N GLU A 577 14.28 13.20 -40.84
CA GLU A 577 13.01 13.23 -40.10
C GLU A 577 11.80 12.95 -41.02
N PHE A 578 11.74 13.53 -42.23
CA PHE A 578 10.68 13.20 -43.20
C PHE A 578 10.71 11.72 -43.62
N GLU A 579 11.89 11.15 -43.87
CA GLU A 579 12.05 9.72 -44.15
C GLU A 579 11.54 8.86 -42.98
N THR A 580 11.78 9.29 -41.74
CA THR A 580 11.25 8.63 -40.53
C THR A 580 9.73 8.69 -40.48
N VAL A 581 9.11 9.84 -40.77
CA VAL A 581 7.65 9.99 -40.84
C VAL A 581 7.05 9.06 -41.90
N ILE A 582 7.63 9.02 -43.10
CA ILE A 582 7.16 8.16 -44.20
C ILE A 582 7.29 6.69 -43.82
N LYS A 583 8.37 6.29 -43.13
CA LYS A 583 8.52 4.93 -42.63
C LYS A 583 7.47 4.56 -41.59
N GLN A 584 7.12 5.49 -40.69
CA GLN A 584 6.12 5.27 -39.64
C GLN A 584 4.69 5.30 -40.17
N ALA A 585 4.43 6.17 -41.16
CA ALA A 585 3.11 6.37 -41.75
C ALA A 585 3.22 6.56 -43.26
N PRO A 586 3.31 5.45 -44.04
CA PRO A 586 3.56 5.49 -45.50
C PRO A 586 2.52 6.28 -46.31
N GLY A 587 1.29 6.44 -45.79
CA GLY A 587 0.23 7.21 -46.44
C GLY A 587 0.26 8.73 -46.15
N ARG A 588 1.27 9.25 -45.45
CA ARG A 588 1.39 10.69 -45.11
C ARG A 588 1.91 11.50 -46.27
N VAL A 589 0.99 11.91 -47.16
CA VAL A 589 1.27 12.69 -48.37
C VAL A 589 1.98 14.02 -48.08
N ASP A 590 1.62 14.65 -46.97
CA ASP A 590 2.23 15.89 -46.47
C ASP A 590 3.73 15.72 -46.14
N ALA A 591 4.13 14.54 -45.65
CA ALA A 591 5.54 14.22 -45.40
C ALA A 591 6.31 13.91 -46.70
N VAL A 592 5.69 13.20 -47.64
CA VAL A 592 6.28 12.91 -48.97
C VAL A 592 6.53 14.21 -49.75
N ASN A 593 5.56 15.12 -49.77
CA ASN A 593 5.75 16.45 -50.35
C ASN A 593 6.82 17.27 -49.61
N GLY A 594 6.86 17.19 -48.27
CA GLY A 594 7.92 17.81 -47.46
C GLY A 594 9.33 17.29 -47.81
N LEU A 595 9.47 16.00 -48.07
CA LEU A 595 10.71 15.39 -48.55
C LEU A 595 11.08 15.91 -49.95
N GLY A 596 10.10 16.03 -50.87
CA GLY A 596 10.29 16.64 -52.19
C GLY A 596 10.78 18.09 -52.10
N LEU A 597 10.17 18.90 -51.23
CA LEU A 597 10.62 20.27 -50.96
C LEU A 597 12.04 20.31 -50.39
N THR A 598 12.38 19.36 -49.53
CA THR A 598 13.74 19.24 -48.97
C THR A 598 14.77 18.95 -50.07
N PHE A 599 14.48 17.99 -50.95
CA PHE A 599 15.34 17.70 -52.12
C PHE A 599 15.47 18.89 -53.06
N LEU A 600 14.37 19.61 -53.32
CA LEU A 600 14.37 20.78 -54.17
C LEU A 600 15.28 21.88 -53.59
N ARG A 601 15.22 22.12 -52.26
CA ARG A 601 16.12 23.08 -51.58
C ARG A 601 17.58 22.62 -51.53
N GLN A 602 17.84 21.31 -51.56
CA GLN A 602 19.19 20.76 -51.70
C GLN A 602 19.74 20.85 -53.14
N GLY A 603 18.94 21.29 -54.11
CA GLY A 603 19.29 21.32 -55.53
C GLY A 603 19.09 19.98 -56.25
N LEU A 604 18.59 18.95 -55.56
CA LEU A 604 18.34 17.60 -56.08
C LEU A 604 16.99 17.53 -56.80
N THR A 605 16.85 18.35 -57.86
CA THR A 605 15.56 18.59 -58.55
C THR A 605 14.90 17.31 -59.07
N SER A 606 15.65 16.38 -59.66
CA SER A 606 15.08 15.13 -60.18
C SER A 606 14.56 14.22 -59.05
N GLN A 607 15.19 14.21 -57.87
CA GLN A 607 14.69 13.48 -56.70
C GLN A 607 13.43 14.15 -56.13
N ALA A 608 13.38 15.49 -56.16
CA ALA A 608 12.20 16.24 -55.76
C ALA A 608 10.98 15.90 -56.64
N ILE A 609 11.16 15.83 -57.97
CA ILE A 609 10.11 15.45 -58.92
C ILE A 609 9.55 14.06 -58.59
N VAL A 610 10.41 13.07 -58.33
CA VAL A 610 9.98 11.71 -57.93
C VAL A 610 9.10 11.75 -56.68
N GLN A 611 9.47 12.54 -55.66
CA GLN A 611 8.66 12.64 -54.45
C GLN A 611 7.34 13.38 -54.68
N PHE A 612 7.32 14.44 -55.48
CA PHE A 612 6.07 15.14 -55.80
C PHE A 612 5.11 14.28 -56.64
N ASP A 613 5.63 13.54 -57.62
CA ASP A 613 4.85 12.57 -58.39
C ASP A 613 4.30 11.48 -57.45
N HIS A 614 5.11 10.93 -56.54
CA HIS A 614 4.65 9.97 -55.53
C HIS A 614 3.57 10.55 -54.60
N ALA A 615 3.69 11.81 -54.18
CA ALA A 615 2.65 12.48 -53.40
C ALA A 615 1.32 12.58 -54.17
N LEU A 616 1.37 12.82 -55.49
CA LEU A 616 0.18 12.85 -56.35
C LEU A 616 -0.37 11.46 -56.68
N GLU A 617 0.47 10.42 -56.69
CA GLU A 617 0.00 9.03 -56.77
C GLU A 617 -0.80 8.65 -55.52
N LEU A 618 -0.31 9.03 -54.34
CA LEU A 618 -1.01 8.81 -53.07
C LEU A 618 -2.28 9.66 -52.96
N LYS A 619 -2.25 10.90 -53.47
CA LYS A 619 -3.40 11.82 -53.45
C LYS A 619 -3.41 12.72 -54.71
N PRO A 620 -4.16 12.34 -55.75
CA PRO A 620 -4.18 13.06 -57.04
C PRO A 620 -4.62 14.53 -56.97
N ASP A 621 -5.42 14.91 -55.98
CA ASP A 621 -5.93 16.27 -55.77
C ASP A 621 -5.08 17.11 -54.79
N PHE A 622 -3.86 16.66 -54.47
CA PHE A 622 -2.98 17.39 -53.54
C PHE A 622 -2.33 18.62 -54.21
N ALA A 623 -3.03 19.75 -54.14
CA ALA A 623 -2.68 21.00 -54.83
C ALA A 623 -1.23 21.47 -54.60
N GLU A 624 -0.73 21.36 -53.36
CA GLU A 624 0.63 21.81 -53.02
C GLU A 624 1.70 20.99 -53.76
N ALA A 625 1.56 19.66 -53.83
CA ALA A 625 2.48 18.82 -54.58
C ALA A 625 2.40 19.07 -56.09
N ALA A 626 1.20 19.32 -56.65
CA ALA A 626 1.04 19.65 -58.06
C ALA A 626 1.72 20.98 -58.43
N GLU A 627 1.64 21.99 -57.55
CA GLU A 627 2.34 23.26 -57.72
C GLU A 627 3.86 23.10 -57.60
N ASN A 628 4.32 22.36 -56.60
CA ASN A 628 5.74 22.08 -56.39
C ASN A 628 6.34 21.28 -57.56
N LEU A 629 5.61 20.30 -58.10
CA LEU A 629 5.99 19.53 -59.27
C LEU A 629 6.13 20.42 -60.52
N ARG A 630 5.14 21.30 -60.77
CA ARG A 630 5.21 22.26 -61.89
C ARG A 630 6.43 23.15 -61.78
N SER A 631 6.70 23.66 -60.57
CA SER A 631 7.86 24.52 -60.29
C SER A 631 9.18 23.78 -60.49
N ALA A 632 9.29 22.54 -60.00
CA ALA A 632 10.47 21.70 -60.14
C ALA A 632 10.76 21.34 -61.62
N ARG A 633 9.74 20.93 -62.38
CA ARG A 633 9.86 20.62 -63.82
C ARG A 633 10.21 21.85 -64.65
N ALA A 634 9.66 23.02 -64.33
CA ALA A 634 10.02 24.27 -65.00
C ALA A 634 11.48 24.65 -64.76
N SER A 635 11.99 24.42 -63.54
CA SER A 635 13.41 24.62 -63.19
C SER A 635 14.32 23.66 -63.98
N GLU A 636 13.97 22.37 -64.02
CA GLU A 636 14.74 21.35 -64.73
C GLU A 636 14.77 21.61 -66.24
N SER A 637 13.64 21.97 -66.84
CA SER A 637 13.55 22.31 -68.27
C SER A 637 14.42 23.52 -68.65
N ARG A 638 14.41 24.59 -67.82
CA ARG A 638 15.27 25.77 -68.03
C ARG A 638 16.76 25.45 -67.88
N PHE A 639 17.13 24.53 -66.99
CA PHE A 639 18.51 24.08 -66.84
C PHE A 639 18.96 23.27 -68.06
N GLN A 640 18.15 22.31 -68.51
CA GLN A 640 18.43 21.52 -69.71
C GLN A 640 18.51 22.38 -70.98
N SER A 641 17.67 23.41 -71.12
CA SER A 641 17.72 24.32 -72.26
C SER A 641 18.99 25.20 -72.28
N ARG A 642 19.62 25.46 -71.12
CA ARG A 642 20.89 26.18 -71.03
C ARG A 642 22.11 25.30 -71.31
N LEU A 643 21.96 23.97 -71.23
CA LEU A 643 23.01 22.99 -71.48
C LEU A 643 23.03 22.47 -72.93
N LYS A 644 22.02 22.81 -73.74
CA LYS A 644 22.05 22.59 -75.19
C LYS A 644 22.75 23.80 -75.85
N PRO A 645 23.87 23.61 -76.56
CA PRO A 645 24.63 24.69 -77.20
C PRO A 645 23.85 25.40 -78.31
#